data_AF-A0A6G2Q7R4-F1
#
_entry.id   AF-A0A6G2Q7R4-F1
#
_cell.length_a   1.000
_cell.length_b   1.000
_cell.length_c   1.000
_cell.angle_alpha   90.00
_cell.angle_beta   90.00
_cell.angle_gamma   90.00
#
_symmetry.space_group_name_H-M   'P 1'
#
loop_
_entity.id
_entity.type
_entity.pdbx_description
1 polymer ?
#
loop_
_entity_poly.entity_id
_entity_poly.type
_entity_poly.pdbx_seq_one_letter_code
_entity_poly.pdbx_strand_id
1 'polypeptide(L)'
;MRFRSAGVALAAMAALITLPLGHGRAVAAEAPLSQGKTATASSEENYGTTAADAVDGDTGTRWSSATTDDQWLQVDLGATASVTRVVLDWEAAYAKDYKVQISKDAVNWTDLKSVTGSDGGNDTLDVSGQGRYVRMLGVHRATQWGYSLWEFQVYGSTDTAQPSCGTANAAQGRPATASSTENAGTPASAAFDGNTGTRWSSQASDPQWVQVDLGSVQDLCKVDLNWETAYGKNFQIQTSTDGQNWSTLKSVTGATGGTASYDVSGSGRYVRVYGTARGTGYGYSLWEVAVHTGTTGTPPVQGGGDLGPNVIVVDPSTPNLQQKFDDVFAQQESAQFGSGRYQFLLKPGTYNNINAQIGFYTSISGLGLNPDDTQINGDVTVDAGWFNGNATQNFWRSAENLAIKPSNGDDRWAVAQAAPFRRIHVEGGLNLAPNGYGWASGGYIADSKIDGTVGPYSQQQWYTRDSSVGGWTNGVWNMTFSGVQGAPATNFDSGPYTTLDNTPVSREKPFLYLDGSTYKVFVPSKRTNARGVSWPNTPGTSLPLDQFYVVKPGATAATINAALAQGLNLLFTPGVYHLDQTINVTRANTVVLGLGLATLVPDNGVDAMHVSDVDGVKLAGLLIDAGSVNSDTLLRIGDPGASADHSANPTTVQDVFFRIGGAGPGLATNSLVVNSDDTIIDHTWIWRADHG
;
A
#
# COMPACT_ATOMS: atom_id res chain seq x y z
N MET A 1 -8.15 35.92 75.66
CA MET A 1 -9.50 36.47 75.85
C MET A 1 -10.41 35.88 74.78
N ARG A 2 -11.50 35.24 75.21
CA ARG A 2 -12.74 34.91 74.47
C ARG A 2 -12.70 33.95 73.26
N PHE A 3 -13.24 32.78 73.57
CA PHE A 3 -13.92 31.77 72.76
C PHE A 3 -15.08 32.28 71.88
N ARG A 4 -15.50 31.36 70.99
CA ARG A 4 -16.83 31.11 70.37
C ARG A 4 -16.92 31.62 68.92
N SER A 5 -17.34 30.88 67.90
CA SER A 5 -18.05 29.58 67.69
C SER A 5 -18.39 29.56 66.16
N ALA A 6 -18.66 28.49 65.41
CA ALA A 6 -18.77 27.04 65.60
C ALA A 6 -18.88 26.38 64.21
N GLY A 7 -18.37 25.13 64.10
CA GLY A 7 -18.98 24.01 63.35
C GLY A 7 -18.72 23.89 61.84
N VAL A 8 -18.57 22.70 61.24
CA VAL A 8 -18.74 21.30 61.70
C VAL A 8 -17.95 20.35 60.78
N ALA A 9 -17.39 19.29 61.41
CA ALA A 9 -16.99 17.96 60.92
C ALA A 9 -15.95 17.80 59.79
N LEU A 10 -14.76 17.33 60.20
CA LEU A 10 -13.85 16.52 59.38
C LEU A 10 -13.75 15.13 60.03
N ALA A 11 -14.14 14.08 59.30
CA ALA A 11 -13.90 12.68 59.67
C ALA A 11 -13.10 12.00 58.55
N ALA A 12 -12.18 11.14 58.98
CA ALA A 12 -11.06 10.57 58.26
C ALA A 12 -11.42 9.59 57.12
N MET A 13 -10.48 9.38 56.20
CA MET A 13 -9.99 8.04 55.82
C MET A 13 -8.69 8.13 55.00
N ALA A 14 -7.78 7.20 55.29
CA ALA A 14 -6.49 7.04 54.61
C ALA A 14 -6.67 6.53 53.17
N ALA A 15 -5.90 7.07 52.22
CA ALA A 15 -5.82 6.56 50.85
C ALA A 15 -4.43 5.93 50.63
N LEU A 16 -4.41 4.64 50.29
CA LEU A 16 -3.27 3.91 49.75
C LEU A 16 -2.87 4.51 48.41
N ILE A 17 -1.57 4.68 48.20
CA ILE A 17 -0.97 5.07 46.92
C ILE A 17 -0.77 3.80 46.09
N THR A 18 -1.52 3.66 44.99
CA THR A 18 -1.31 2.65 43.95
C THR A 18 -0.65 3.30 42.73
N LEU A 19 0.56 2.86 42.40
CA LEU A 19 1.27 3.15 41.14
C LEU A 19 0.64 2.32 39.99
N PRO A 20 0.37 2.90 38.81
CA PRO A 20 -0.11 2.12 37.68
C PRO A 20 1.08 1.46 36.96
N LEU A 21 1.12 0.12 37.01
CA LEU A 21 1.91 -0.70 36.10
C LEU A 21 1.20 -0.73 34.74
N GLY A 22 1.75 -0.01 33.77
CA GLY A 22 1.30 -0.06 32.38
C GLY A 22 1.57 -1.44 31.79
N HIS A 23 0.52 -2.25 31.66
CA HIS A 23 0.57 -3.50 30.91
C HIS A 23 0.51 -3.17 29.42
N GLY A 24 1.53 -3.57 28.66
CA GLY A 24 1.44 -3.62 27.21
C GLY A 24 0.23 -4.46 26.81
N ARG A 25 -0.60 -3.96 25.90
CA ARG A 25 -1.69 -4.75 25.32
C ARG A 25 -1.05 -5.81 24.43
N ALA A 26 -1.08 -7.07 24.88
CA ALA A 26 -0.94 -8.21 24.00
C ALA A 26 -1.97 -8.09 22.86
N VAL A 27 -1.54 -8.29 21.62
CA VAL A 27 -2.45 -8.50 20.50
C VAL A 27 -3.26 -9.75 20.84
N ALA A 28 -4.54 -9.59 21.13
CA ALA A 28 -5.40 -10.72 21.45
C ALA A 28 -5.43 -11.67 20.25
N ALA A 29 -5.12 -12.95 20.48
CA ALA A 29 -5.33 -13.99 19.48
C ALA A 29 -6.79 -13.93 18.98
N GLU A 30 -7.00 -14.24 17.70
CA GLU A 30 -8.34 -14.35 17.12
C GLU A 30 -9.21 -15.26 18.01
N ALA A 31 -10.31 -14.75 18.56
CA ALA A 31 -11.17 -15.52 19.44
C ALA A 31 -12.09 -16.45 18.61
N PRO A 32 -12.16 -17.76 18.90
CA PRO A 32 -13.03 -18.65 18.15
C PRO A 32 -14.52 -18.34 18.40
N LEU A 33 -15.33 -18.43 17.35
CA LEU A 33 -16.78 -18.27 17.39
C LEU A 33 -17.47 -19.31 18.29
N SER A 34 -16.85 -20.48 18.49
CA SER A 34 -17.37 -21.53 19.36
C SER A 34 -17.16 -21.24 20.86
N GLN A 35 -16.27 -20.32 21.23
CA GLN A 35 -15.88 -20.16 22.64
C GLN A 35 -17.05 -19.71 23.51
N GLY A 36 -17.29 -20.44 24.59
CA GLY A 36 -18.39 -20.24 25.54
C GLY A 36 -19.78 -20.48 24.96
N LYS A 37 -19.89 -21.07 23.77
CA LYS A 37 -21.18 -21.35 23.12
C LYS A 37 -21.80 -22.64 23.63
N THR A 38 -23.10 -22.78 23.41
CA THR A 38 -23.82 -24.01 23.75
C THR A 38 -23.33 -25.16 22.87
N ALA A 39 -22.76 -26.19 23.50
CA ALA A 39 -22.38 -27.43 22.84
C ALA A 39 -23.27 -28.61 23.28
N THR A 40 -23.49 -29.56 22.38
CA THR A 40 -24.16 -30.83 22.67
C THR A 40 -23.40 -31.97 22.00
N ALA A 41 -23.55 -33.18 22.52
CA ALA A 41 -22.89 -34.37 21.97
C ALA A 41 -23.86 -35.56 21.88
N SER A 42 -23.48 -36.58 21.12
CA SER A 42 -24.21 -37.84 21.04
C SER A 42 -24.20 -38.62 22.36
N SER A 43 -23.13 -38.49 23.14
CA SER A 43 -22.97 -39.08 24.47
C SER A 43 -21.84 -38.39 25.24
N GLU A 44 -21.81 -38.66 26.55
CA GLU A 44 -20.77 -38.19 27.47
C GLU A 44 -20.30 -39.40 28.30
N GLU A 45 -18.99 -39.55 28.51
CA GLU A 45 -18.40 -40.64 29.30
C GLU A 45 -18.89 -40.58 30.76
N ASN A 46 -18.93 -39.38 31.34
CA ASN A 46 -19.39 -39.10 32.69
C ASN A 46 -19.71 -37.60 32.88
N TYR A 47 -20.19 -37.23 34.07
CA TYR A 47 -20.60 -35.86 34.41
C TYR A 47 -19.48 -34.80 34.39
N GLY A 48 -18.20 -35.19 34.33
CA GLY A 48 -17.05 -34.29 34.31
C GLY A 48 -16.38 -34.16 32.94
N THR A 49 -16.97 -34.70 31.88
CA THR A 49 -16.43 -34.63 30.51
C THR A 49 -17.52 -34.30 29.50
N THR A 50 -18.21 -33.20 29.76
CA THR A 50 -19.41 -32.75 29.05
C THR A 50 -19.08 -32.12 27.70
N ALA A 51 -20.08 -31.95 26.83
CA ALA A 51 -19.88 -31.26 25.56
C ALA A 51 -19.37 -29.81 25.70
N ALA A 52 -19.73 -29.13 26.79
CA ALA A 52 -19.34 -27.74 27.05
C ALA A 52 -17.84 -27.59 27.34
N ASP A 53 -17.23 -28.63 27.90
CA ASP A 53 -15.82 -28.67 28.28
C ASP A 53 -14.86 -28.68 27.08
N ALA A 54 -15.37 -28.81 25.85
CA ALA A 54 -14.58 -28.73 24.63
C ALA A 54 -14.76 -27.40 23.89
N VAL A 55 -15.47 -26.42 24.48
CA VAL A 55 -15.65 -25.09 23.86
C VAL A 55 -15.51 -23.96 24.89
N ASP A 56 -14.94 -24.23 26.06
CA ASP A 56 -14.82 -23.27 27.16
C ASP A 56 -13.51 -22.44 27.07
N GLY A 57 -12.57 -22.85 26.22
CA GLY A 57 -11.25 -22.24 26.08
C GLY A 57 -10.27 -22.63 27.18
N ASP A 58 -10.55 -23.68 27.96
CA ASP A 58 -9.65 -24.25 28.96
C ASP A 58 -9.09 -25.58 28.46
N THR A 59 -7.81 -25.61 28.07
CA THR A 59 -7.14 -26.83 27.61
C THR A 59 -6.93 -27.89 28.71
N GLY A 60 -7.42 -27.66 29.93
CA GLY A 60 -7.42 -28.61 31.05
C GLY A 60 -8.74 -29.38 31.22
N THR A 61 -9.81 -29.00 30.53
CA THR A 61 -11.13 -29.64 30.52
C THR A 61 -11.37 -30.29 29.15
N ARG A 62 -12.21 -31.33 29.08
CA ARG A 62 -12.42 -32.07 27.81
C ARG A 62 -13.82 -32.64 27.71
N TRP A 63 -14.35 -32.71 26.50
CA TRP A 63 -15.43 -33.62 26.18
C TRP A 63 -14.90 -35.05 25.99
N SER A 64 -15.67 -36.06 26.39
CA SER A 64 -15.39 -37.46 26.07
C SER A 64 -16.67 -38.24 25.78
N SER A 65 -16.68 -39.06 24.73
CA SER A 65 -17.85 -39.83 24.30
C SER A 65 -17.89 -41.26 24.88
N ALA A 66 -19.03 -41.93 24.72
CA ALA A 66 -19.11 -43.39 24.84
C ALA A 66 -18.15 -44.11 23.88
N THR A 67 -17.76 -45.34 24.22
CA THR A 67 -16.77 -46.15 23.49
C THR A 67 -17.37 -46.88 22.27
N THR A 68 -18.04 -46.14 21.40
CA THR A 68 -18.62 -46.61 20.14
C THR A 68 -18.26 -45.65 19.00
N ASP A 69 -18.28 -46.12 17.76
CA ASP A 69 -18.08 -45.24 16.60
C ASP A 69 -19.31 -44.32 16.38
N ASP A 70 -19.26 -43.45 15.37
CA ASP A 70 -20.34 -42.52 14.99
C ASP A 70 -20.79 -41.54 16.09
N GLN A 71 -19.91 -41.23 17.05
CA GLN A 71 -20.17 -40.18 18.04
C GLN A 71 -19.86 -38.80 17.47
N TRP A 72 -20.57 -37.80 17.96
CA TRP A 72 -20.41 -36.43 17.50
C TRP A 72 -20.44 -35.44 18.66
N LEU A 73 -19.74 -34.32 18.46
CA LEU A 73 -19.78 -33.12 19.28
C LEU A 73 -20.15 -31.95 18.36
N GLN A 74 -21.16 -31.18 18.72
CA GLN A 74 -21.60 -30.01 17.96
C GLN A 74 -21.65 -28.76 18.83
N VAL A 75 -21.50 -27.60 18.19
CA VAL A 75 -21.65 -26.28 18.81
C VAL A 75 -22.69 -25.45 18.06
N ASP A 76 -23.57 -24.77 18.79
CA ASP A 76 -24.47 -23.73 18.29
C ASP A 76 -23.79 -22.37 18.40
N LEU A 77 -23.39 -21.78 17.26
CA LEU A 77 -22.72 -20.48 17.23
C LEU A 77 -23.64 -19.32 17.66
N GLY A 78 -24.94 -19.57 17.80
CA GLY A 78 -25.99 -18.63 18.21
C GLY A 78 -26.64 -17.88 17.04
N ALA A 79 -25.92 -17.78 15.91
CA ALA A 79 -26.41 -17.27 14.64
C ALA A 79 -25.76 -18.05 13.50
N THR A 80 -26.31 -17.95 12.28
CA THR A 80 -25.58 -18.40 11.09
C THR A 80 -24.23 -17.67 11.06
N ALA A 81 -23.18 -18.35 10.62
CA ALA A 81 -21.84 -17.79 10.46
C ALA A 81 -21.21 -18.33 9.18
N SER A 82 -20.27 -17.58 8.61
CA SER A 82 -19.34 -18.08 7.61
C SER A 82 -18.14 -18.68 8.32
N VAL A 83 -17.90 -19.98 8.16
CA VAL A 83 -16.84 -20.72 8.86
C VAL A 83 -15.66 -20.90 7.91
N THR A 84 -14.47 -20.50 8.34
CA THR A 84 -13.24 -20.50 7.53
C THR A 84 -12.19 -21.48 8.03
N ARG A 85 -12.20 -21.79 9.33
CA ARG A 85 -11.22 -22.68 9.94
C ARG A 85 -11.82 -23.39 11.15
N VAL A 86 -11.45 -24.64 11.33
CA VAL A 86 -11.75 -25.42 12.54
C VAL A 86 -10.44 -25.96 13.10
N VAL A 87 -10.24 -25.82 14.40
CA VAL A 87 -9.13 -26.45 15.13
C VAL A 87 -9.70 -27.46 16.12
N LEU A 88 -9.16 -28.68 16.09
CA LEU A 88 -9.50 -29.76 17.01
C LEU A 88 -8.26 -30.10 17.83
N ASP A 89 -8.33 -29.91 19.14
CA ASP A 89 -7.29 -30.34 20.07
C ASP A 89 -7.71 -31.67 20.69
N TRP A 90 -7.15 -32.77 20.18
CA TRP A 90 -7.49 -34.13 20.60
C TRP A 90 -6.78 -34.53 21.89
N GLU A 91 -7.47 -35.30 22.72
CA GLU A 91 -6.82 -36.11 23.76
C GLU A 91 -6.16 -37.36 23.14
N ALA A 92 -5.47 -38.18 23.94
CA ALA A 92 -4.93 -39.45 23.47
C ALA A 92 -5.99 -40.39 22.88
N ALA A 93 -7.26 -40.25 23.26
CA ALA A 93 -8.41 -40.91 22.66
C ALA A 93 -9.02 -40.07 21.51
N TYR A 94 -8.54 -40.27 20.28
CA TYR A 94 -8.89 -39.46 19.11
C TYR A 94 -9.59 -40.24 17.98
N ALA A 95 -10.12 -39.51 17.01
CA ALA A 95 -10.71 -40.09 15.80
C ALA A 95 -9.65 -40.42 14.75
N LYS A 96 -9.58 -41.67 14.30
CA LYS A 96 -8.76 -42.05 13.14
C LYS A 96 -9.36 -41.48 11.86
N ASP A 97 -10.67 -41.61 11.71
CA ASP A 97 -11.43 -41.05 10.60
C ASP A 97 -12.58 -40.21 11.17
N TYR A 98 -12.77 -38.99 10.66
CA TYR A 98 -13.83 -38.10 11.11
C TYR A 98 -14.25 -37.09 10.03
N LYS A 99 -15.35 -36.40 10.29
CA LYS A 99 -15.86 -35.32 9.45
C LYS A 99 -16.09 -34.06 10.27
N VAL A 100 -15.79 -32.92 9.67
CA VAL A 100 -16.32 -31.63 10.12
C VAL A 100 -17.52 -31.31 9.24
N GLN A 101 -18.66 -31.04 9.86
CA GLN A 101 -19.91 -30.77 9.16
C GLN A 101 -20.54 -29.47 9.65
N ILE A 102 -21.32 -28.84 8.78
CA ILE A 102 -22.05 -27.61 9.07
C ILE A 102 -23.54 -27.79 8.81
N SER A 103 -24.37 -27.10 9.58
CA SER A 103 -25.82 -27.15 9.46
C SER A 103 -26.46 -25.80 9.79
N LYS A 104 -27.61 -25.53 9.17
CA LYS A 104 -28.46 -24.37 9.50
C LYS A 104 -29.47 -24.68 10.60
N ASP A 105 -29.81 -25.95 10.80
CA ASP A 105 -30.95 -26.41 11.61
C ASP A 105 -30.60 -27.53 12.61
N ALA A 106 -29.33 -27.97 12.64
CA ALA A 106 -28.83 -29.10 13.41
C ALA A 106 -29.43 -30.47 13.02
N VAL A 107 -30.19 -30.54 11.93
CA VAL A 107 -30.84 -31.76 11.43
C VAL A 107 -30.22 -32.18 10.10
N ASN A 108 -30.09 -31.24 9.17
CA ASN A 108 -29.52 -31.46 7.84
C ASN A 108 -28.07 -30.99 7.83
N TRP A 109 -27.14 -31.90 7.56
CA TRP A 109 -25.70 -31.64 7.67
C TRP A 109 -25.01 -31.74 6.32
N THR A 110 -24.10 -30.81 6.06
CA THR A 110 -23.21 -30.80 4.90
C THR A 110 -21.77 -31.03 5.36
N ASP A 111 -21.04 -31.93 4.70
CA ASP A 111 -19.63 -32.17 4.97
C ASP A 111 -18.79 -30.97 4.51
N LEU A 112 -18.05 -30.36 5.44
CA LEU A 112 -17.03 -29.35 5.13
C LEU A 112 -15.67 -30.00 4.86
N LYS A 113 -15.35 -31.04 5.63
CA LYS A 113 -14.10 -31.79 5.52
C LYS A 113 -14.34 -33.23 5.94
N SER A 114 -13.68 -34.17 5.24
CA SER A 114 -13.52 -35.56 5.69
C SER A 114 -12.03 -35.82 5.87
N VAL A 115 -11.65 -36.37 7.01
CA VAL A 115 -10.28 -36.74 7.37
C VAL A 115 -10.24 -38.24 7.59
N THR A 116 -9.23 -38.90 7.01
CA THR A 116 -9.00 -40.33 7.19
C THR A 116 -7.55 -40.59 7.57
N GLY A 117 -7.33 -41.50 8.51
CA GLY A 117 -5.99 -41.84 9.00
C GLY A 117 -5.29 -40.72 9.79
N SER A 118 -6.03 -39.92 10.56
CA SER A 118 -5.47 -38.93 11.49
C SER A 118 -4.55 -39.60 12.51
N ASP A 119 -3.56 -38.84 13.00
CA ASP A 119 -2.59 -39.19 14.03
C ASP A 119 -2.91 -38.60 15.42
N GLY A 120 -4.05 -37.89 15.56
CA GLY A 120 -4.46 -37.22 16.80
C GLY A 120 -3.73 -35.89 17.01
N GLY A 121 -3.64 -35.42 18.26
CA GLY A 121 -3.02 -34.13 18.58
C GLY A 121 -3.83 -32.92 18.09
N ASN A 122 -3.17 -31.89 17.56
CA ASN A 122 -3.83 -30.68 17.09
C ASN A 122 -4.06 -30.71 15.57
N ASP A 123 -5.32 -30.80 15.16
CA ASP A 123 -5.72 -30.70 13.76
C ASP A 123 -6.18 -29.27 13.45
N THR A 124 -5.53 -28.60 12.50
CA THR A 124 -5.98 -27.32 11.95
C THR A 124 -6.52 -27.52 10.53
N LEU A 125 -7.81 -27.24 10.34
CA LEU A 125 -8.54 -27.54 9.12
C LEU A 125 -9.09 -26.27 8.49
N ASP A 126 -8.59 -25.92 7.31
CA ASP A 126 -9.24 -24.93 6.46
C ASP A 126 -10.53 -25.51 5.89
N VAL A 127 -11.63 -24.79 6.09
CA VAL A 127 -12.98 -25.18 5.67
C VAL A 127 -13.70 -23.97 5.06
N SER A 128 -14.77 -24.22 4.32
CA SER A 128 -15.59 -23.15 3.78
C SER A 128 -17.05 -23.57 3.73
N GLY A 129 -17.90 -22.85 4.46
CA GLY A 129 -19.33 -23.03 4.39
C GLY A 129 -20.08 -22.13 5.38
N GLN A 130 -21.40 -22.17 5.28
CA GLN A 130 -22.27 -21.36 6.13
C GLN A 130 -23.34 -22.18 6.85
N GLY A 131 -23.48 -21.88 8.13
CA GLY A 131 -24.50 -22.47 8.99
C GLY A 131 -24.37 -21.95 10.41
N ARG A 132 -25.33 -22.32 11.24
CA ARG A 132 -25.39 -21.94 12.64
C ARG A 132 -24.74 -22.98 13.56
N TYR A 133 -24.74 -24.23 13.12
CA TYR A 133 -24.21 -25.35 13.88
C TYR A 133 -23.02 -25.95 13.14
N VAL A 134 -21.95 -26.24 13.87
CA VAL A 134 -20.79 -26.98 13.36
C VAL A 134 -20.59 -28.19 14.25
N ARG A 135 -20.28 -29.34 13.66
CA ARG A 135 -19.98 -30.56 14.43
C ARG A 135 -18.76 -31.30 13.91
N MET A 136 -18.08 -31.95 14.84
CA MET A 136 -17.18 -33.07 14.55
C MET A 136 -18.01 -34.36 14.65
N LEU A 137 -17.95 -35.20 13.62
CA LEU A 137 -18.52 -36.55 13.58
C LEU A 137 -17.38 -37.56 13.43
N GLY A 138 -17.11 -38.32 14.49
CA GLY A 138 -16.14 -39.41 14.46
C GLY A 138 -16.70 -40.61 13.70
N VAL A 139 -15.94 -41.13 12.73
CA VAL A 139 -16.34 -42.29 11.91
C VAL A 139 -15.67 -43.56 12.40
N HIS A 140 -14.35 -43.53 12.63
CA HIS A 140 -13.63 -44.66 13.23
C HIS A 140 -12.70 -44.17 14.34
N ARG A 141 -12.74 -44.83 15.49
CA ARG A 141 -11.86 -44.54 16.63
C ARG A 141 -10.44 -45.05 16.37
N ALA A 142 -9.44 -44.29 16.80
CA ALA A 142 -8.05 -44.71 16.73
C ALA A 142 -7.63 -45.65 17.87
N THR A 143 -8.39 -45.62 18.98
CA THR A 143 -8.11 -46.39 20.19
C THR A 143 -9.35 -47.20 20.62
N GLN A 144 -9.21 -48.03 21.67
CA GLN A 144 -10.33 -48.75 22.27
C GLN A 144 -11.32 -47.84 23.02
N TRP A 145 -10.89 -46.60 23.35
CA TRP A 145 -11.66 -45.60 24.09
C TRP A 145 -12.60 -44.82 23.16
N GLY A 146 -13.42 -43.92 23.70
CA GLY A 146 -14.28 -43.02 22.93
C GLY A 146 -13.49 -41.94 22.19
N TYR A 147 -14.18 -40.94 21.64
CA TYR A 147 -13.56 -39.73 21.12
C TYR A 147 -13.45 -38.69 22.23
N SER A 148 -12.37 -37.93 22.27
CA SER A 148 -12.19 -36.88 23.28
C SER A 148 -11.40 -35.69 22.74
N LEU A 149 -11.93 -34.49 23.04
CA LEU A 149 -11.38 -33.20 22.61
C LEU A 149 -11.18 -32.33 23.84
N TRP A 150 -9.96 -31.81 24.00
CA TRP A 150 -9.67 -30.70 24.91
C TRP A 150 -10.37 -29.43 24.40
N GLU A 151 -10.36 -29.18 23.09
CA GLU A 151 -11.01 -28.00 22.53
C GLU A 151 -11.48 -28.22 21.08
N PHE A 152 -12.62 -27.63 20.74
CA PHE A 152 -13.26 -27.59 19.43
C PHE A 152 -13.48 -26.13 19.02
N GLN A 153 -12.47 -25.57 18.35
CA GLN A 153 -12.45 -24.16 17.98
C GLN A 153 -12.99 -23.95 16.56
N VAL A 154 -14.04 -23.14 16.43
CA VAL A 154 -14.60 -22.75 15.13
C VAL A 154 -14.29 -21.29 14.88
N TYR A 155 -13.60 -20.98 13.79
CA TYR A 155 -13.24 -19.62 13.40
C TYR A 155 -14.03 -19.18 12.16
N GLY A 156 -14.32 -17.88 12.08
CA GLY A 156 -15.15 -17.32 11.01
C GLY A 156 -15.74 -15.96 11.36
N SER A 157 -16.84 -15.60 10.69
CA SER A 157 -17.58 -14.36 10.95
C SER A 157 -19.09 -14.60 11.06
N THR A 158 -19.74 -13.96 12.04
CA THR A 158 -21.21 -13.87 12.18
C THR A 158 -21.81 -12.77 11.32
N ASP A 159 -20.98 -12.00 10.59
CA ASP A 159 -21.46 -11.10 9.55
C ASP A 159 -21.94 -11.95 8.35
N THR A 160 -23.19 -12.41 8.44
CA THR A 160 -23.82 -13.28 7.44
C THR A 160 -24.32 -12.52 6.22
N ALA A 161 -23.67 -11.42 5.85
CA ALA A 161 -23.79 -10.90 4.51
C ALA A 161 -23.24 -11.96 3.53
N GLN A 162 -24.07 -12.96 3.16
CA GLN A 162 -23.83 -13.70 1.94
C GLN A 162 -23.93 -12.72 0.79
N PRO A 163 -22.96 -12.75 -0.14
CA PRO A 163 -22.88 -11.83 -1.24
C PRO A 163 -24.11 -12.03 -2.12
N SER A 164 -25.00 -11.05 -2.17
CA SER A 164 -26.00 -11.05 -3.22
C SER A 164 -25.25 -10.85 -4.54
N CYS A 165 -25.15 -11.90 -5.35
CA CYS A 165 -24.76 -11.74 -6.74
C CYS A 165 -25.77 -10.79 -7.37
N GLY A 166 -25.33 -9.59 -7.75
CA GLY A 166 -26.18 -8.56 -8.31
C GLY A 166 -26.88 -9.09 -9.56
N THR A 167 -28.18 -8.83 -9.69
CA THR A 167 -28.95 -9.27 -10.87
C THR A 167 -28.66 -8.42 -12.11
N ALA A 168 -27.99 -7.28 -11.96
CA ALA A 168 -27.59 -6.42 -13.07
C ALA A 168 -26.53 -7.10 -13.95
N ASN A 169 -26.66 -6.94 -15.27
CA ASN A 169 -25.65 -7.35 -16.24
C ASN A 169 -24.59 -6.24 -16.35
N ALA A 170 -23.43 -6.42 -15.71
CA ALA A 170 -22.32 -5.47 -15.73
C ALA A 170 -21.67 -5.33 -17.11
N ALA A 171 -21.85 -6.32 -17.98
CA ALA A 171 -21.32 -6.31 -19.34
C ALA A 171 -22.22 -5.56 -20.34
N GLN A 172 -23.47 -5.24 -19.98
CA GLN A 172 -24.42 -4.65 -20.91
C GLN A 172 -23.93 -3.29 -21.43
N GLY A 173 -23.87 -3.14 -22.76
CA GLY A 173 -23.43 -1.94 -23.47
C GLY A 173 -21.93 -1.63 -23.37
N ARG A 174 -21.14 -2.53 -22.78
CA ARG A 174 -19.70 -2.32 -22.59
C ARG A 174 -18.91 -2.59 -23.88
N PRO A 175 -17.71 -1.97 -24.04
CA PRO A 175 -16.85 -2.24 -25.18
C PRO A 175 -16.47 -3.72 -25.28
N ALA A 176 -16.62 -4.30 -26.46
CA ALA A 176 -16.41 -5.72 -26.71
C ALA A 176 -15.53 -5.96 -27.94
N THR A 177 -14.71 -7.01 -27.88
CA THR A 177 -13.88 -7.47 -28.99
C THR A 177 -13.97 -9.00 -29.11
N ALA A 178 -13.59 -9.53 -30.26
CA ALA A 178 -13.58 -10.98 -30.51
C ALA A 178 -12.37 -11.35 -31.37
N SER A 179 -12.00 -12.63 -31.37
CA SER A 179 -10.97 -13.17 -32.26
C SER A 179 -11.35 -13.07 -33.73
N SER A 180 -12.63 -13.19 -34.05
CA SER A 180 -13.17 -13.00 -35.40
C SER A 180 -14.67 -12.73 -35.37
N THR A 181 -15.20 -12.30 -36.52
CA THR A 181 -16.64 -12.21 -36.78
C THR A 181 -16.97 -12.93 -38.08
N GLU A 182 -18.14 -13.57 -38.15
CA GLU A 182 -18.64 -14.25 -39.35
C GLU A 182 -18.88 -13.24 -40.48
N ASN A 183 -19.51 -12.11 -40.16
CA ASN A 183 -19.77 -10.99 -41.06
C ASN A 183 -20.12 -9.71 -40.26
N ALA A 184 -20.32 -8.58 -40.95
CA ALA A 184 -20.62 -7.29 -40.33
C ALA A 184 -21.92 -7.26 -39.50
N GLY A 185 -22.86 -8.16 -39.75
CA GLY A 185 -24.13 -8.25 -39.01
C GLY A 185 -24.05 -9.04 -37.69
N THR A 186 -22.88 -9.59 -37.35
CA THR A 186 -22.68 -10.40 -36.13
C THR A 186 -21.47 -9.95 -35.30
N PRO A 187 -21.38 -8.65 -34.94
CA PRO A 187 -20.22 -8.08 -34.24
C PRO A 187 -20.11 -8.59 -32.79
N ALA A 188 -18.92 -8.44 -32.18
CA ALA A 188 -18.70 -8.81 -30.77
C ALA A 188 -19.64 -8.08 -29.80
N SER A 189 -19.97 -6.81 -30.08
CA SER A 189 -20.88 -6.00 -29.27
C SER A 189 -22.28 -6.59 -29.16
N ALA A 190 -22.71 -7.38 -30.16
CA ALA A 190 -24.02 -8.01 -30.16
C ALA A 190 -24.17 -9.17 -29.17
N ALA A 191 -23.08 -9.61 -28.51
CA ALA A 191 -23.16 -10.55 -27.39
C ALA A 191 -23.32 -9.85 -26.03
N PHE A 192 -23.30 -8.52 -25.97
CA PHE A 192 -23.31 -7.75 -24.72
C PHE A 192 -24.23 -6.53 -24.81
N ASP A 193 -25.21 -6.52 -25.71
CA ASP A 193 -26.11 -5.37 -25.91
C ASP A 193 -27.41 -5.49 -25.09
N GLY A 194 -27.63 -6.64 -24.43
CA GLY A 194 -28.85 -6.94 -23.69
C GLY A 194 -30.03 -7.32 -24.59
N ASN A 195 -29.78 -7.60 -25.87
CA ASN A 195 -30.80 -7.93 -26.85
C ASN A 195 -30.62 -9.36 -27.38
N THR A 196 -31.46 -10.27 -26.88
CA THR A 196 -31.46 -11.69 -27.28
C THR A 196 -31.86 -11.96 -28.75
N GLY A 197 -32.14 -10.92 -29.56
CA GLY A 197 -32.39 -11.01 -31.00
C GLY A 197 -31.18 -10.68 -31.87
N THR A 198 -30.07 -10.21 -31.29
CA THR A 198 -28.79 -9.93 -31.96
C THR A 198 -27.72 -10.88 -31.40
N ARG A 199 -26.71 -11.24 -32.21
CA ARG A 199 -25.69 -12.21 -31.79
C ARG A 199 -24.30 -11.85 -32.30
N TRP A 200 -23.29 -12.22 -31.53
CA TRP A 200 -21.96 -12.43 -32.08
C TRP A 200 -21.88 -13.81 -32.75
N SER A 201 -21.11 -13.92 -33.82
CA SER A 201 -20.79 -15.19 -34.49
C SER A 201 -19.35 -15.17 -34.96
N SER A 202 -18.59 -16.23 -34.69
CA SER A 202 -17.19 -16.36 -35.10
C SER A 202 -17.03 -17.03 -36.48
N GLN A 203 -15.83 -16.97 -37.03
CA GLN A 203 -15.42 -17.90 -38.09
C GLN A 203 -15.45 -19.36 -37.60
N ALA A 204 -15.63 -20.30 -38.53
CA ALA A 204 -15.76 -21.73 -38.27
C ALA A 204 -14.41 -22.42 -37.98
N SER A 205 -13.70 -21.96 -36.95
CA SER A 205 -12.44 -22.55 -36.48
C SER A 205 -12.35 -22.60 -34.97
N ASP A 206 -11.40 -23.41 -34.47
CA ASP A 206 -11.09 -23.56 -33.04
C ASP A 206 -9.62 -23.21 -32.82
N PRO A 207 -9.25 -22.44 -31.77
CA PRO A 207 -10.12 -21.76 -30.81
C PRO A 207 -10.68 -20.42 -31.32
N GLN A 208 -11.77 -19.93 -30.71
CA GLN A 208 -12.31 -18.58 -30.91
C GLN A 208 -12.74 -17.99 -29.57
N TRP A 209 -12.80 -16.66 -29.45
CA TRP A 209 -13.21 -15.99 -28.23
C TRP A 209 -13.97 -14.70 -28.50
N VAL A 210 -14.80 -14.33 -27.52
CA VAL A 210 -15.47 -13.03 -27.41
C VAL A 210 -15.25 -12.50 -26.00
N GLN A 211 -14.94 -11.22 -25.87
CA GLN A 211 -14.62 -10.57 -24.59
C GLN A 211 -15.28 -9.20 -24.43
N VAL A 212 -15.40 -8.77 -23.18
CA VAL A 212 -15.93 -7.46 -22.77
C VAL A 212 -14.99 -6.77 -21.79
N ASP A 213 -14.88 -5.44 -21.89
CA ASP A 213 -14.22 -4.56 -20.92
C ASP A 213 -15.26 -3.93 -19.98
N LEU A 214 -15.28 -4.37 -18.71
CA LEU A 214 -16.20 -3.87 -17.69
C LEU A 214 -15.88 -2.42 -17.23
N GLY A 215 -14.77 -1.84 -17.69
CA GLY A 215 -14.31 -0.48 -17.41
C GLY A 215 -13.43 -0.38 -16.15
N SER A 216 -13.61 -1.28 -15.19
CA SER A 216 -12.75 -1.44 -14.01
C SER A 216 -12.77 -2.91 -13.55
N VAL A 217 -11.85 -3.28 -12.66
CA VAL A 217 -11.87 -4.61 -12.04
C VAL A 217 -13.14 -4.77 -11.19
N GLN A 218 -13.88 -5.84 -11.44
CA GLN A 218 -15.11 -6.19 -10.73
C GLN A 218 -14.98 -7.60 -10.16
N ASP A 219 -15.61 -7.85 -9.00
CA ASP A 219 -15.75 -9.20 -8.47
C ASP A 219 -16.89 -9.92 -9.17
N LEU A 220 -16.56 -11.03 -9.81
CA LEU A 220 -17.47 -11.80 -10.64
C LEU A 220 -18.01 -12.96 -9.80
N CYS A 221 -19.33 -13.08 -9.77
CA CYS A 221 -20.02 -14.16 -9.06
C CYS A 221 -20.74 -15.12 -10.00
N LYS A 222 -21.17 -14.65 -11.17
CA LYS A 222 -21.92 -15.48 -12.13
C LYS A 222 -21.77 -14.95 -13.55
N VAL A 223 -21.76 -15.85 -14.52
CA VAL A 223 -21.84 -15.55 -15.95
C VAL A 223 -22.98 -16.36 -16.57
N ASP A 224 -23.93 -15.68 -17.20
CA ASP A 224 -25.02 -16.32 -17.94
C ASP A 224 -24.70 -16.26 -19.44
N LEU A 225 -24.79 -17.41 -20.12
CA LEU A 225 -24.54 -17.55 -21.54
C LEU A 225 -25.83 -17.95 -22.25
N ASN A 226 -26.19 -17.24 -23.32
CA ASN A 226 -27.27 -17.62 -24.22
C ASN A 226 -26.67 -17.96 -25.60
N TRP A 227 -26.47 -19.25 -25.86
CA TRP A 227 -25.93 -19.73 -27.12
C TRP A 227 -26.98 -19.79 -28.24
N GLU A 228 -26.55 -19.57 -29.47
CA GLU A 228 -27.32 -19.97 -30.65
C GLU A 228 -27.20 -21.50 -30.89
N THR A 229 -27.87 -22.04 -31.92
CA THR A 229 -27.66 -23.43 -32.40
C THR A 229 -26.17 -23.74 -32.62
N ALA A 230 -25.37 -22.75 -33.05
CA ALA A 230 -23.93 -22.82 -33.13
C ALA A 230 -23.26 -22.50 -31.78
N TYR A 231 -23.02 -23.52 -30.96
CA TYR A 231 -22.50 -23.37 -29.58
C TYR A 231 -21.10 -23.96 -29.37
N GLY A 232 -20.45 -23.54 -28.28
CA GLY A 232 -19.22 -24.17 -27.80
C GLY A 232 -19.51 -25.43 -26.98
N LYS A 233 -19.06 -26.60 -27.44
CA LYS A 233 -19.14 -27.86 -26.69
C LYS A 233 -18.13 -27.86 -25.53
N ASN A 234 -16.92 -27.36 -25.77
CA ASN A 234 -15.91 -27.14 -24.75
C ASN A 234 -15.48 -25.68 -24.78
N PHE A 235 -15.46 -25.02 -23.63
CA PHE A 235 -15.04 -23.62 -23.50
C PHE A 235 -14.59 -23.28 -22.09
N GLN A 236 -13.95 -22.13 -21.96
CA GLN A 236 -13.55 -21.56 -20.67
C GLN A 236 -14.18 -20.18 -20.50
N ILE A 237 -14.61 -19.88 -19.28
CA ILE A 237 -14.89 -18.51 -18.85
C ILE A 237 -13.62 -18.01 -18.16
N GLN A 238 -13.05 -16.93 -18.66
CA GLN A 238 -11.79 -16.40 -18.18
C GLN A 238 -11.92 -14.92 -17.84
N THR A 239 -11.05 -14.45 -16.95
CA THR A 239 -10.96 -13.05 -16.58
C THR A 239 -9.53 -12.53 -16.67
N SER A 240 -9.39 -11.23 -16.80
CA SER A 240 -8.10 -10.53 -16.89
C SER A 240 -8.23 -9.11 -16.33
N THR A 241 -7.16 -8.57 -15.76
CA THR A 241 -7.09 -7.17 -15.31
C THR A 241 -6.56 -6.25 -16.40
N ASP A 242 -5.78 -6.77 -17.36
CA ASP A 242 -5.04 -6.01 -18.37
C ASP A 242 -5.45 -6.35 -19.82
N GLY A 243 -6.30 -7.36 -20.02
CA GLY A 243 -6.76 -7.85 -21.31
C GLY A 243 -5.76 -8.78 -22.01
N GLN A 244 -4.58 -9.01 -21.41
CA GLN A 244 -3.47 -9.76 -22.00
C GLN A 244 -3.19 -11.06 -21.24
N ASN A 245 -3.16 -10.99 -19.92
CA ASN A 245 -2.93 -12.12 -19.04
C ASN A 245 -4.25 -12.65 -18.48
N TRP A 246 -4.57 -13.91 -18.75
CA TRP A 246 -5.90 -14.48 -18.49
C TRP A 246 -5.85 -15.59 -17.45
N SER A 247 -6.78 -15.53 -16.49
CA SER A 247 -7.04 -16.58 -15.50
C SER A 247 -8.37 -17.27 -15.81
N THR A 248 -8.40 -18.60 -15.75
CA THR A 248 -9.62 -19.38 -15.98
C THR A 248 -10.46 -19.43 -14.71
N LEU A 249 -11.69 -18.91 -14.78
CA LEU A 249 -12.67 -19.00 -13.69
C LEU A 249 -13.46 -20.30 -13.75
N LYS A 250 -13.78 -20.77 -14.96
CA LYS A 250 -14.54 -22.00 -15.19
C LYS A 250 -14.08 -22.68 -16.48
N SER A 251 -13.94 -24.00 -16.43
CA SER A 251 -13.83 -24.85 -17.62
C SER A 251 -15.11 -25.67 -17.78
N VAL A 252 -15.67 -25.69 -18.98
CA VAL A 252 -16.88 -26.43 -19.33
C VAL A 252 -16.55 -27.38 -20.47
N THR A 253 -16.95 -28.65 -20.34
CA THR A 253 -16.77 -29.67 -21.37
C THR A 253 -18.08 -30.41 -21.60
N GLY A 254 -18.33 -30.81 -22.85
CA GLY A 254 -19.55 -31.54 -23.21
C GLY A 254 -20.85 -30.76 -23.07
N ALA A 255 -20.81 -29.43 -23.17
CA ALA A 255 -22.02 -28.60 -23.16
C ALA A 255 -22.92 -28.92 -24.37
N THR A 256 -24.22 -28.65 -24.25
CA THR A 256 -25.24 -28.95 -25.28
C THR A 256 -25.85 -27.70 -25.92
N GLY A 257 -25.29 -26.51 -25.67
CA GLY A 257 -25.82 -25.22 -26.12
C GLY A 257 -27.00 -24.70 -25.28
N GLY A 258 -27.75 -23.74 -25.84
CA GLY A 258 -28.86 -23.07 -25.15
C GLY A 258 -28.45 -22.07 -24.08
N THR A 259 -29.37 -21.74 -23.18
CA THR A 259 -29.12 -20.84 -22.04
C THR A 259 -28.57 -21.61 -20.85
N ALA A 260 -27.45 -21.14 -20.29
CA ALA A 260 -26.84 -21.73 -19.10
C ALA A 260 -26.20 -20.67 -18.22
N SER A 261 -26.35 -20.84 -16.90
CA SER A 261 -25.71 -20.02 -15.88
C SER A 261 -24.52 -20.74 -15.28
N TYR A 262 -23.43 -20.02 -15.08
CA TYR A 262 -22.21 -20.54 -14.47
C TYR A 262 -21.82 -19.67 -13.29
N ASP A 263 -21.86 -20.25 -12.09
CA ASP A 263 -21.23 -19.62 -10.93
C ASP A 263 -19.72 -19.58 -11.15
N VAL A 264 -19.16 -18.40 -10.91
CA VAL A 264 -17.73 -18.11 -11.03
C VAL A 264 -17.27 -17.41 -9.77
N SER A 265 -15.98 -17.51 -9.47
CA SER A 265 -15.36 -16.77 -8.38
C SER A 265 -14.03 -16.24 -8.86
N GLY A 266 -13.88 -14.92 -8.85
CA GLY A 266 -12.66 -14.22 -9.23
C GLY A 266 -12.94 -12.80 -9.67
N SER A 267 -11.91 -11.97 -9.68
CA SER A 267 -12.00 -10.55 -10.04
C SER A 267 -11.34 -10.29 -11.40
N GLY A 268 -11.90 -9.38 -12.18
CA GLY A 268 -11.17 -8.81 -13.32
C GLY A 268 -11.93 -7.72 -14.04
N ARG A 269 -11.21 -7.00 -14.90
CA ARG A 269 -11.77 -5.93 -15.73
C ARG A 269 -12.30 -6.47 -17.05
N TYR A 270 -11.63 -7.47 -17.59
CA TYR A 270 -12.00 -8.13 -18.83
C TYR A 270 -12.57 -9.50 -18.52
N VAL A 271 -13.63 -9.88 -19.22
CA VAL A 271 -14.23 -11.22 -19.15
C VAL A 271 -14.32 -11.75 -20.56
N ARG A 272 -13.90 -13.00 -20.79
CA ARG A 272 -14.04 -13.65 -22.10
C ARG A 272 -14.59 -15.06 -22.00
N VAL A 273 -15.34 -15.45 -23.03
CA VAL A 273 -15.69 -16.84 -23.31
C VAL A 273 -14.70 -17.34 -24.36
N TYR A 274 -13.84 -18.28 -23.99
CA TYR A 274 -12.81 -18.87 -24.83
C TYR A 274 -13.22 -20.27 -25.28
N GLY A 275 -13.74 -20.37 -26.50
CA GLY A 275 -14.18 -21.60 -27.13
C GLY A 275 -13.01 -22.47 -27.58
N THR A 276 -13.01 -23.74 -27.17
CA THR A 276 -11.93 -24.71 -27.47
C THR A 276 -12.39 -25.89 -28.33
N ALA A 277 -13.68 -26.22 -28.34
CA ALA A 277 -14.27 -27.13 -29.32
C ALA A 277 -15.73 -26.76 -29.61
N ARG A 278 -16.09 -26.66 -30.90
CA ARG A 278 -17.47 -26.39 -31.36
C ARG A 278 -18.39 -27.60 -31.22
N GLY A 279 -19.67 -27.34 -30.96
CA GLY A 279 -20.72 -28.37 -30.91
C GLY A 279 -21.32 -28.72 -32.27
N THR A 280 -21.08 -27.89 -33.30
CA THR A 280 -21.58 -28.07 -34.67
C THR A 280 -20.47 -27.78 -35.70
N GLY A 281 -20.79 -27.88 -37.00
CA GLY A 281 -19.86 -27.49 -38.07
C GLY A 281 -19.70 -25.97 -38.25
N TYR A 282 -20.54 -25.16 -37.61
CA TYR A 282 -20.51 -23.70 -37.66
C TYR A 282 -19.51 -23.12 -36.65
N GLY A 283 -19.34 -21.79 -36.61
CA GLY A 283 -18.55 -21.08 -35.59
C GLY A 283 -19.18 -21.11 -34.19
N TYR A 284 -18.63 -20.32 -33.27
CA TYR A 284 -19.25 -20.05 -31.98
C TYR A 284 -20.20 -18.87 -32.12
N SER A 285 -21.41 -18.97 -31.56
CA SER A 285 -22.35 -17.87 -31.60
C SER A 285 -23.16 -17.71 -30.31
N LEU A 286 -23.16 -16.49 -29.79
CA LEU A 286 -23.80 -16.10 -28.52
C LEU A 286 -24.79 -14.97 -28.79
N TRP A 287 -26.04 -15.20 -28.43
CA TRP A 287 -27.07 -14.16 -28.37
C TRP A 287 -26.83 -13.20 -27.21
N GLU A 288 -26.29 -13.67 -26.08
CA GLU A 288 -25.97 -12.82 -24.94
C GLU A 288 -24.93 -13.48 -24.02
N VAL A 289 -24.08 -12.66 -23.41
CA VAL A 289 -23.16 -12.97 -22.32
C VAL A 289 -23.41 -11.96 -21.20
N ALA A 290 -24.17 -12.37 -20.18
CA ALA A 290 -24.39 -11.51 -19.03
C ALA A 290 -23.36 -11.80 -17.94
N VAL A 291 -22.70 -10.76 -17.44
CA VAL A 291 -21.72 -10.84 -16.36
C VAL A 291 -22.33 -10.22 -15.11
N HIS A 292 -22.38 -10.99 -14.02
CA HIS A 292 -22.92 -10.57 -12.75
C HIS A 292 -21.82 -10.38 -11.72
N THR A 293 -21.94 -9.29 -10.98
CA THR A 293 -20.97 -8.87 -9.98
C THR A 293 -21.52 -9.03 -8.58
N GLY A 294 -20.68 -9.48 -7.64
CA GLY A 294 -21.03 -9.65 -6.24
C GLY A 294 -20.41 -8.54 -5.39
N THR A 295 -20.99 -8.26 -4.23
CA THR A 295 -20.39 -7.39 -3.20
C THR A 295 -19.51 -8.21 -2.24
N THR A 296 -18.61 -9.04 -2.75
CA THR A 296 -17.69 -9.85 -1.94
C THR A 296 -16.45 -9.05 -1.57
N GLY A 297 -16.53 -8.24 -0.51
CA GLY A 297 -15.39 -7.45 -0.07
C GLY A 297 -15.02 -6.37 -1.08
N THR A 298 -14.15 -5.46 -0.68
CA THR A 298 -13.51 -4.57 -1.65
C THR A 298 -12.68 -5.46 -2.58
N PRO A 299 -12.83 -5.35 -3.92
CA PRO A 299 -11.97 -6.08 -4.85
C PRO A 299 -10.50 -5.92 -4.43
N PRO A 300 -9.63 -6.95 -4.63
CA PRO A 300 -8.22 -6.81 -4.34
C PRO A 300 -7.70 -5.51 -4.95
N VAL A 301 -7.00 -4.72 -4.13
CA VAL A 301 -6.48 -3.43 -4.57
C VAL A 301 -5.44 -3.74 -5.64
N GLN A 302 -5.67 -3.22 -6.84
CA GLN A 302 -4.78 -3.50 -7.96
C GLN A 302 -3.47 -2.73 -7.78
N GLY A 303 -2.36 -3.44 -7.95
CA GLY A 303 -1.05 -2.82 -8.11
C GLY A 303 -0.83 -2.29 -9.52
N GLY A 304 -0.07 -1.21 -9.63
CA GLY A 304 0.25 -0.56 -10.90
C GLY A 304 -0.83 0.38 -11.43
N GLY A 305 -0.80 0.61 -12.74
CA GLY A 305 -1.70 1.54 -13.43
C GLY A 305 -1.04 2.88 -13.80
N ASP A 306 -1.86 3.74 -14.42
CA ASP A 306 -1.48 5.11 -14.76
C ASP A 306 -1.11 5.93 -13.50
N LEU A 307 -0.23 6.93 -13.62
CA LEU A 307 0.29 7.74 -12.50
C LEU A 307 -0.56 8.98 -12.18
N GLY A 308 -1.70 9.16 -12.83
CA GLY A 308 -2.61 10.28 -12.63
C GLY A 308 -2.21 11.54 -13.40
N PRO A 309 -3.14 12.51 -13.50
CA PRO A 309 -2.98 13.68 -14.36
C PRO A 309 -1.90 14.67 -13.87
N ASN A 310 -1.54 14.61 -12.59
CA ASN A 310 -0.56 15.52 -11.98
C ASN A 310 0.88 15.04 -12.14
N VAL A 311 1.08 13.86 -12.75
CA VAL A 311 2.39 13.35 -13.15
C VAL A 311 2.58 13.62 -14.64
N ILE A 312 3.42 14.61 -14.93
CA ILE A 312 3.71 15.08 -16.28
C ILE A 312 4.95 14.33 -16.78
N VAL A 313 4.71 13.24 -17.51
CA VAL A 313 5.76 12.43 -18.12
C VAL A 313 6.13 12.99 -19.48
N VAL A 314 7.41 13.26 -19.70
CA VAL A 314 7.94 13.89 -20.92
C VAL A 314 9.15 13.14 -21.45
N ASP A 315 9.37 13.19 -22.76
CA ASP A 315 10.55 12.68 -23.46
C ASP A 315 11.20 13.78 -24.32
N PRO A 316 12.42 13.58 -24.85
CA PRO A 316 13.10 14.61 -25.64
C PRO A 316 12.33 15.08 -26.89
N SER A 317 11.33 14.33 -27.36
CA SER A 317 10.51 14.67 -28.51
C SER A 317 9.20 15.36 -28.14
N THR A 318 8.91 15.54 -26.85
CA THR A 318 7.67 16.14 -26.36
C THR A 318 7.53 17.57 -26.89
N PRO A 319 6.47 17.90 -27.65
CA PRO A 319 6.30 19.23 -28.21
C PRO A 319 6.03 20.25 -27.11
N ASN A 320 6.54 21.48 -27.30
CA ASN A 320 6.34 22.62 -26.40
C ASN A 320 6.76 22.30 -24.94
N LEU A 321 7.83 21.53 -24.75
CA LEU A 321 8.25 21.09 -23.42
C LEU A 321 8.53 22.25 -22.46
N GLN A 322 9.26 23.29 -22.90
CA GLN A 322 9.51 24.46 -22.07
C GLN A 322 8.21 25.10 -21.56
N GLN A 323 7.22 25.26 -22.45
CA GLN A 323 5.91 25.83 -22.09
C GLN A 323 5.22 25.02 -20.98
N LYS A 324 5.37 23.68 -20.97
CA LYS A 324 4.79 22.85 -19.90
C LYS A 324 5.40 23.17 -18.53
N PHE A 325 6.72 23.43 -18.46
CA PHE A 325 7.36 23.88 -17.23
C PHE A 325 6.85 25.28 -16.85
N ASP A 326 6.80 26.20 -17.81
CA ASP A 326 6.33 27.58 -17.58
C ASP A 326 4.88 27.62 -17.07
N ASP A 327 3.99 26.79 -17.61
CA ASP A 327 2.58 26.73 -17.23
C ASP A 327 2.40 26.26 -15.78
N VAL A 328 3.18 25.25 -15.34
CA VAL A 328 3.15 24.78 -13.95
C VAL A 328 3.81 25.80 -13.02
N PHE A 329 4.95 26.37 -13.43
CA PHE A 329 5.63 27.39 -12.66
C PHE A 329 4.75 28.61 -12.41
N ALA A 330 4.06 29.13 -13.44
CA ALA A 330 3.16 30.27 -13.31
C ALA A 330 2.02 30.03 -12.29
N GLN A 331 1.57 28.78 -12.16
CA GLN A 331 0.58 28.39 -11.15
C GLN A 331 1.19 28.26 -9.76
N GLN A 332 2.42 27.75 -9.67
CA GLN A 332 3.01 27.29 -8.42
C GLN A 332 4.05 28.24 -7.82
N GLU A 333 4.51 29.26 -8.53
CA GLU A 333 5.58 30.16 -8.09
C GLU A 333 5.26 30.81 -6.73
N SER A 334 4.03 31.33 -6.58
CA SER A 334 3.56 32.01 -5.37
C SER A 334 2.52 31.21 -4.59
N ALA A 335 2.25 29.96 -4.96
CA ALA A 335 1.20 29.13 -4.37
C ALA A 335 1.63 28.45 -3.06
N GLN A 336 2.20 29.22 -2.14
CA GLN A 336 2.84 28.69 -0.92
C GLN A 336 1.92 27.76 -0.14
N PHE A 337 0.65 28.10 0.07
CA PHE A 337 -0.33 27.24 0.77
C PHE A 337 -1.39 26.65 -0.18
N GLY A 338 -1.12 26.63 -1.48
CA GLY A 338 -2.02 26.08 -2.49
C GLY A 338 -2.14 24.56 -2.44
N SER A 339 -3.19 24.03 -3.06
CA SER A 339 -3.44 22.59 -3.16
C SER A 339 -2.80 21.93 -4.39
N GLY A 340 -2.28 22.71 -5.35
CA GLY A 340 -1.58 22.20 -6.52
C GLY A 340 -0.37 21.35 -6.12
N ARG A 341 -0.24 20.16 -6.73
CA ARG A 341 0.86 19.21 -6.55
C ARG A 341 1.26 18.69 -7.92
N TYR A 342 2.54 18.73 -8.27
CA TYR A 342 3.00 18.35 -9.61
C TYR A 342 4.32 17.57 -9.56
N GLN A 343 4.43 16.57 -10.43
CA GLN A 343 5.66 15.83 -10.68
C GLN A 343 5.98 15.88 -12.17
N PHE A 344 7.16 16.39 -12.53
CA PHE A 344 7.75 16.15 -13.84
C PHE A 344 8.60 14.90 -13.81
N LEU A 345 8.38 13.99 -14.77
CA LEU A 345 9.20 12.80 -14.97
C LEU A 345 9.78 12.83 -16.38
N LEU A 346 11.10 12.92 -16.47
CA LEU A 346 11.83 13.00 -17.74
C LEU A 346 12.34 11.62 -18.10
N LYS A 347 11.88 11.04 -19.21
CA LYS A 347 12.43 9.78 -19.74
C LYS A 347 13.94 9.92 -20.03
N PRO A 348 14.68 8.80 -20.07
CA PRO A 348 16.08 8.82 -20.50
C PRO A 348 16.26 9.51 -21.87
N GLY A 349 17.29 10.34 -21.98
CA GLY A 349 17.59 11.14 -23.16
C GLY A 349 18.12 12.53 -22.83
N THR A 350 18.35 13.34 -23.88
CA THR A 350 18.90 14.69 -23.77
C THR A 350 17.87 15.75 -24.14
N TYR A 351 17.65 16.69 -23.25
CA TYR A 351 16.71 17.80 -23.36
C TYR A 351 17.49 19.10 -23.54
N ASN A 352 17.23 19.85 -24.60
CA ASN A 352 18.01 21.05 -24.94
C ASN A 352 17.17 22.32 -24.77
N ASN A 353 17.84 23.41 -24.39
CA ASN A 353 17.24 24.75 -24.26
C ASN A 353 16.09 24.76 -23.24
N ILE A 354 16.29 24.07 -22.11
CA ILE A 354 15.31 24.01 -21.02
C ILE A 354 15.78 24.88 -19.87
N ASN A 355 14.90 25.74 -19.35
CA ASN A 355 15.03 26.32 -18.03
C ASN A 355 13.79 25.92 -17.23
N ALA A 356 13.89 24.83 -16.49
CA ALA A 356 12.80 24.31 -15.68
C ALA A 356 12.74 25.07 -14.36
N GLN A 357 11.96 26.16 -14.30
CA GLN A 357 11.72 26.88 -13.05
C GLN A 357 10.76 26.08 -12.15
N ILE A 358 11.16 25.81 -10.90
CA ILE A 358 10.45 24.92 -9.99
C ILE A 358 9.78 25.74 -8.88
N GLY A 359 8.44 25.82 -8.94
CA GLY A 359 7.61 26.51 -7.94
C GLY A 359 7.34 25.66 -6.69
N PHE A 360 6.39 26.10 -5.86
CA PHE A 360 5.92 25.31 -4.72
C PHE A 360 5.33 23.97 -5.17
N TYR A 361 5.46 22.97 -4.31
CA TYR A 361 4.93 21.61 -4.49
C TYR A 361 5.16 20.99 -5.87
N THR A 362 6.32 21.28 -6.45
CA THR A 362 6.73 20.77 -7.75
C THR A 362 7.99 19.95 -7.57
N SER A 363 7.97 18.74 -8.09
CA SER A 363 9.14 17.86 -8.12
C SER A 363 9.52 17.60 -9.57
N ILE A 364 10.82 17.53 -9.86
CA ILE A 364 11.36 17.16 -11.16
C ILE A 364 12.32 16.00 -10.99
N SER A 365 12.17 14.95 -11.80
CA SER A 365 13.06 13.78 -11.72
C SER A 365 13.32 13.14 -13.07
N GLY A 366 14.52 12.61 -13.26
CA GLY A 366 14.82 11.73 -14.39
C GLY A 366 14.39 10.29 -14.11
N LEU A 367 13.97 9.59 -15.17
CA LEU A 367 13.53 8.18 -15.16
C LEU A 367 14.65 7.22 -15.57
N GLY A 368 15.90 7.69 -15.64
CA GLY A 368 17.08 6.85 -15.75
C GLY A 368 17.34 6.01 -14.50
N LEU A 369 18.20 5.01 -14.60
CA LEU A 369 18.75 4.39 -13.39
C LEU A 369 19.88 5.27 -12.80
N ASN A 370 20.55 6.04 -13.67
CA ASN A 370 21.61 6.96 -13.33
C ASN A 370 21.25 8.39 -13.73
N PRO A 371 21.84 9.40 -13.07
CA PRO A 371 21.62 10.81 -13.43
C PRO A 371 21.90 11.09 -14.91
N ASP A 372 23.01 10.57 -15.42
CA ASP A 372 23.49 10.82 -16.80
C ASP A 372 22.60 10.17 -17.88
N ASP A 373 21.69 9.28 -17.51
CA ASP A 373 20.71 8.73 -18.46
C ASP A 373 19.68 9.80 -18.88
N THR A 374 19.47 10.84 -18.07
CA THR A 374 18.54 11.96 -18.31
C THR A 374 19.29 13.28 -18.20
N GLN A 375 19.69 13.85 -19.34
CA GLN A 375 20.48 15.08 -19.41
C GLN A 375 19.60 16.29 -19.76
N ILE A 376 19.69 17.36 -18.97
CA ILE A 376 19.21 18.69 -19.33
C ILE A 376 20.41 19.53 -19.75
N ASN A 377 20.43 19.99 -21.00
CA ASN A 377 21.30 21.07 -21.48
C ASN A 377 20.53 22.38 -21.32
N GLY A 378 20.78 23.03 -20.19
CA GLY A 378 19.89 24.00 -19.60
C GLY A 378 19.95 23.95 -18.07
N ASP A 379 18.91 24.46 -17.41
CA ASP A 379 18.91 24.76 -15.98
C ASP A 379 17.66 24.17 -15.30
N VAL A 380 17.80 23.81 -14.02
CA VAL A 380 16.69 23.42 -13.14
C VAL A 380 16.65 24.42 -11.98
N THR A 381 15.85 25.46 -12.16
CA THR A 381 16.04 26.70 -11.42
C THR A 381 15.04 26.86 -10.27
N VAL A 382 15.56 27.28 -9.11
CA VAL A 382 14.77 27.99 -8.10
C VAL A 382 15.40 29.36 -7.86
N ASP A 383 14.59 30.41 -7.90
CA ASP A 383 14.97 31.76 -7.50
C ASP A 383 13.86 32.37 -6.63
N ALA A 384 14.03 33.62 -6.19
CA ALA A 384 13.14 34.27 -5.23
C ALA A 384 12.43 35.52 -5.80
N GLY A 385 12.16 35.56 -7.10
CA GLY A 385 11.49 36.69 -7.76
C GLY A 385 10.15 37.05 -7.10
N TRP A 386 9.32 36.04 -6.84
CA TRP A 386 8.01 36.19 -6.20
C TRP A 386 8.03 36.89 -4.83
N PHE A 387 9.16 36.80 -4.12
CA PHE A 387 9.34 37.39 -2.80
C PHE A 387 10.53 38.37 -2.76
N ASN A 388 10.71 39.13 -3.84
CA ASN A 388 11.67 40.23 -3.93
C ASN A 388 13.13 39.84 -3.60
N GLY A 389 13.56 38.66 -4.04
CA GLY A 389 14.91 38.14 -3.79
C GLY A 389 15.08 37.50 -2.41
N ASN A 390 14.03 37.42 -1.59
CA ASN A 390 14.05 36.71 -0.32
C ASN A 390 13.66 35.23 -0.51
N ALA A 391 14.63 34.32 -0.39
CA ALA A 391 14.43 32.89 -0.56
C ALA A 391 13.99 32.18 0.73
N THR A 392 13.76 32.88 1.85
CA THR A 392 13.43 32.24 3.15
C THR A 392 12.11 31.46 3.16
N GLN A 393 11.32 31.55 2.09
CA GLN A 393 10.05 30.84 1.93
C GLN A 393 10.02 29.88 0.74
N ASN A 394 11.16 29.64 0.07
CA ASN A 394 11.26 28.72 -1.07
C ASN A 394 11.25 27.25 -0.61
N PHE A 395 10.11 26.81 -0.09
CA PHE A 395 9.89 25.47 0.48
C PHE A 395 9.34 24.45 -0.53
N TRP A 396 9.21 23.20 -0.08
CA TRP A 396 8.36 22.14 -0.62
C TRP A 396 8.51 21.90 -2.12
N ARG A 397 9.71 21.54 -2.57
CA ARG A 397 10.00 21.20 -3.99
C ARG A 397 11.14 20.20 -4.05
N SER A 398 11.41 19.57 -5.18
CA SER A 398 12.56 18.65 -5.26
C SER A 398 13.13 18.52 -6.66
N ALA A 399 14.42 18.16 -6.72
CA ALA A 399 15.10 17.70 -7.93
C ALA A 399 15.79 16.37 -7.65
N GLU A 400 15.59 15.38 -8.54
CA GLU A 400 16.17 14.03 -8.36
C GLU A 400 16.63 13.34 -9.65
N ASN A 401 17.75 12.62 -9.61
CA ASN A 401 18.15 11.63 -10.61
C ASN A 401 18.21 12.15 -12.07
N LEU A 402 18.90 13.26 -12.28
CA LEU A 402 19.14 13.83 -13.61
C LEU A 402 20.49 14.53 -13.68
N ALA A 403 21.00 14.73 -14.89
CA ALA A 403 22.17 15.55 -15.15
C ALA A 403 21.76 16.94 -15.66
N ILE A 404 22.48 17.98 -15.22
CA ILE A 404 22.25 19.38 -15.56
C ILE A 404 23.55 19.91 -16.14
N LYS A 405 23.49 20.47 -17.34
CA LYS A 405 24.56 21.23 -17.97
C LYS A 405 24.11 22.68 -18.08
N PRO A 406 24.42 23.51 -17.07
CA PRO A 406 23.82 24.83 -16.92
C PRO A 406 24.18 25.75 -18.07
N SER A 407 23.23 26.57 -18.52
CA SER A 407 23.42 27.41 -19.72
C SER A 407 24.55 28.42 -19.56
N ASN A 408 24.78 28.89 -18.34
CA ASN A 408 25.78 29.90 -18.00
C ASN A 408 26.92 29.35 -17.12
N GLY A 409 27.08 28.02 -17.06
CA GLY A 409 28.11 27.35 -16.26
C GLY A 409 27.75 27.09 -14.80
N ASP A 410 26.77 27.82 -14.24
CA ASP A 410 26.25 27.59 -12.89
C ASP A 410 24.72 27.40 -12.91
N ASP A 411 24.22 26.31 -12.32
CA ASP A 411 22.79 26.11 -12.03
C ASP A 411 22.40 26.90 -10.77
N ARG A 412 21.13 27.32 -10.62
CA ARG A 412 20.66 28.02 -9.41
C ARG A 412 19.56 27.25 -8.68
N TRP A 413 19.85 26.84 -7.45
CA TRP A 413 18.91 26.19 -6.55
C TRP A 413 18.72 27.02 -5.26
N ALA A 414 18.11 28.21 -5.40
CA ALA A 414 17.95 29.17 -4.32
C ALA A 414 16.77 28.82 -3.38
N VAL A 415 16.93 27.77 -2.60
CA VAL A 415 15.87 27.20 -1.76
C VAL A 415 16.02 27.52 -0.27
N ALA A 416 14.97 27.23 0.49
CA ALA A 416 15.00 27.13 1.94
C ALA A 416 14.81 25.65 2.37
N GLN A 417 14.09 25.39 3.47
CA GLN A 417 13.87 24.03 3.99
C GLN A 417 12.94 23.19 3.09
N ALA A 418 12.98 21.85 3.28
CA ALA A 418 12.16 20.87 2.54
C ALA A 418 12.27 20.98 1.01
N ALA A 419 13.50 21.19 0.53
CA ALA A 419 13.82 21.33 -0.88
C ALA A 419 15.02 20.46 -1.31
N PRO A 420 14.91 19.12 -1.23
CA PRO A 420 16.03 18.22 -1.46
C PRO A 420 16.54 18.28 -2.90
N PHE A 421 17.86 18.17 -3.03
CA PHE A 421 18.59 18.02 -4.28
C PHE A 421 19.37 16.71 -4.23
N ARG A 422 18.81 15.64 -4.82
CA ARG A 422 19.32 14.26 -4.65
C ARG A 422 19.75 13.66 -5.96
N ARG A 423 20.86 12.93 -5.97
CA ARG A 423 21.24 12.12 -7.13
C ARG A 423 21.34 12.97 -8.41
N ILE A 424 21.92 14.16 -8.32
CA ILE A 424 22.07 15.07 -9.46
C ILE A 424 23.53 15.11 -9.90
N HIS A 425 23.75 15.14 -11.21
CA HIS A 425 25.04 15.48 -11.78
C HIS A 425 24.99 16.89 -12.36
N VAL A 426 25.69 17.84 -11.76
CA VAL A 426 25.84 19.20 -12.32
C VAL A 426 27.17 19.28 -13.06
N GLU A 427 27.13 19.35 -14.39
CA GLU A 427 28.27 19.60 -15.28
C GLU A 427 28.65 21.09 -15.27
N GLY A 428 28.88 21.63 -14.07
CA GLY A 428 29.05 23.07 -13.82
C GLY A 428 29.10 23.37 -12.32
N GLY A 429 29.04 24.64 -11.96
CA GLY A 429 28.84 25.06 -10.57
C GLY A 429 27.37 25.04 -10.16
N LEU A 430 27.15 25.21 -8.85
CA LEU A 430 25.81 25.24 -8.26
C LEU A 430 25.70 26.42 -7.30
N ASN A 431 24.87 27.41 -7.65
CA ASN A 431 24.59 28.57 -6.83
C ASN A 431 23.35 28.33 -5.96
N LEU A 432 23.50 28.43 -4.64
CA LEU A 432 22.40 28.20 -3.70
C LEU A 432 21.74 29.50 -3.23
N ALA A 433 22.21 30.67 -3.65
CA ALA A 433 21.63 31.94 -3.26
C ALA A 433 20.71 32.50 -4.36
N PRO A 434 19.66 33.25 -3.96
CA PRO A 434 18.83 33.96 -4.92
C PRO A 434 19.63 35.06 -5.61
N ASN A 435 19.14 35.54 -6.75
CA ASN A 435 19.72 36.71 -7.39
C ASN A 435 19.75 37.90 -6.39
N GLY A 436 20.92 38.54 -6.27
CA GLY A 436 21.14 39.65 -5.33
C GLY A 436 21.57 39.23 -3.92
N TYR A 437 21.72 37.93 -3.64
CA TYR A 437 22.18 37.41 -2.34
C TYR A 437 21.27 37.81 -1.17
N GLY A 438 19.96 37.86 -1.41
CA GLY A 438 18.96 38.03 -0.36
C GLY A 438 18.97 36.87 0.65
N TRP A 439 18.12 36.98 1.67
CA TRP A 439 18.07 35.97 2.74
C TRP A 439 17.68 34.59 2.19
N ALA A 440 18.34 33.55 2.68
CA ALA A 440 18.08 32.16 2.31
C ALA A 440 18.42 31.23 3.49
N SER A 441 17.65 30.15 3.66
CA SER A 441 17.74 29.25 4.83
C SER A 441 17.59 27.78 4.43
N GLY A 442 18.34 27.37 3.41
CA GLY A 442 18.48 25.98 3.00
C GLY A 442 19.33 25.17 3.99
N GLY A 443 19.76 23.97 3.64
CA GLY A 443 19.36 23.19 2.49
C GLY A 443 19.99 21.80 2.57
N TYR A 444 19.67 20.96 1.60
CA TYR A 444 20.03 19.55 1.62
C TYR A 444 20.46 19.04 0.24
N ILE A 445 21.70 18.55 0.15
CA ILE A 445 22.24 17.84 -1.03
C ILE A 445 22.66 16.43 -0.62
N ALA A 446 22.28 15.43 -1.41
CA ALA A 446 22.78 14.06 -1.21
C ALA A 446 23.02 13.34 -2.53
N ASP A 447 23.94 12.36 -2.49
CA ASP A 447 24.23 11.47 -3.62
C ASP A 447 24.54 12.21 -4.92
N SER A 448 25.08 13.42 -4.86
CA SER A 448 25.20 14.30 -6.03
C SER A 448 26.65 14.57 -6.40
N LYS A 449 26.90 14.81 -7.69
CA LYS A 449 28.21 15.20 -8.23
C LYS A 449 28.08 16.60 -8.82
N ILE A 450 28.81 17.55 -8.28
CA ILE A 450 28.91 18.91 -8.80
C ILE A 450 30.35 19.07 -9.31
N ASP A 451 30.53 19.12 -10.62
CA ASP A 451 31.87 19.18 -11.23
C ASP A 451 32.58 20.49 -10.93
N GLY A 452 31.82 21.58 -10.84
CA GLY A 452 32.29 22.90 -10.49
C GLY A 452 32.26 23.18 -8.99
N THR A 453 32.12 24.46 -8.65
CA THR A 453 32.12 24.92 -7.26
C THR A 453 30.69 25.16 -6.79
N VAL A 454 30.36 24.68 -5.59
CA VAL A 454 29.11 25.05 -4.91
C VAL A 454 29.29 26.41 -4.24
N GLY A 455 28.37 27.33 -4.52
CA GLY A 455 28.36 28.68 -3.99
C GLY A 455 27.14 28.96 -3.11
N PRO A 456 27.27 28.88 -1.77
CA PRO A 456 26.14 29.16 -0.88
C PRO A 456 25.83 30.65 -0.70
N TYR A 457 26.87 31.50 -0.77
CA TYR A 457 26.80 32.95 -0.59
C TYR A 457 26.04 33.37 0.67
N SER A 458 24.78 33.80 0.55
CA SER A 458 23.94 34.27 1.66
C SER A 458 23.20 33.17 2.42
N GLN A 459 23.30 31.91 1.99
CA GLN A 459 22.69 30.77 2.67
C GLN A 459 23.19 30.65 4.10
N GLN A 460 22.26 30.69 5.06
CA GLN A 460 22.56 30.63 6.49
C GLN A 460 23.28 29.33 6.88
N GLN A 461 22.73 28.19 6.45
CA GLN A 461 23.26 26.87 6.72
C GLN A 461 23.08 25.93 5.53
N TRP A 462 23.75 24.77 5.57
CA TRP A 462 23.53 23.70 4.60
C TRP A 462 24.03 22.35 5.13
N TYR A 463 23.40 21.26 4.70
CA TYR A 463 23.90 19.90 4.90
C TYR A 463 24.09 19.20 3.55
N THR A 464 25.30 18.68 3.32
CA THR A 464 25.63 17.89 2.13
C THR A 464 26.19 16.55 2.57
N ARG A 465 25.66 15.44 2.05
CA ARG A 465 26.21 14.11 2.34
C ARG A 465 26.52 13.32 1.09
N ASP A 466 27.45 12.38 1.19
CA ASP A 466 27.63 11.30 0.22
C ASP A 466 27.73 11.78 -1.23
N SER A 467 28.46 12.87 -1.42
CA SER A 467 28.48 13.63 -2.68
C SER A 467 29.93 13.89 -3.11
N SER A 468 30.10 14.44 -4.31
CA SER A 468 31.36 14.97 -4.80
C SER A 468 31.16 16.42 -5.25
N VAL A 469 32.02 17.32 -4.83
CA VAL A 469 32.04 18.72 -5.27
C VAL A 469 33.43 19.08 -5.77
N GLY A 470 33.52 19.86 -6.85
CA GLY A 470 34.81 20.41 -7.31
C GLY A 470 35.38 21.46 -6.34
N GLY A 471 34.51 22.13 -5.58
CA GLY A 471 34.89 23.03 -4.50
C GLY A 471 33.68 23.62 -3.77
N TRP A 472 33.95 24.43 -2.75
CA TRP A 472 32.94 25.11 -1.94
C TRP A 472 33.41 26.53 -1.58
N THR A 473 32.63 27.57 -1.94
CA THR A 473 33.15 28.96 -1.86
C THR A 473 33.21 29.54 -0.46
N ASN A 474 32.14 29.41 0.35
CA ASN A 474 32.02 30.08 1.64
C ASN A 474 31.08 29.33 2.60
N GLY A 475 31.05 29.74 3.87
CA GLY A 475 30.05 29.32 4.84
C GLY A 475 29.61 30.53 5.67
N VAL A 476 28.34 30.56 6.08
CA VAL A 476 27.77 31.69 6.83
C VAL A 476 27.69 31.32 8.31
N TRP A 477 26.76 30.44 8.70
CA TRP A 477 26.61 30.02 10.10
C TRP A 477 26.98 28.56 10.33
N ASN A 478 26.44 27.63 9.54
CA ASN A 478 26.73 26.21 9.69
C ASN A 478 26.67 25.45 8.36
N MET A 479 27.82 25.01 7.87
CA MET A 479 27.92 24.19 6.66
C MET A 479 28.49 22.83 7.05
N THR A 480 27.62 21.81 7.04
CA THR A 480 27.98 20.46 7.47
C THR A 480 28.12 19.51 6.29
N PHE A 481 29.17 18.70 6.32
CA PHE A 481 29.50 17.70 5.32
C PHE A 481 29.75 16.34 5.96
N SER A 482 29.24 15.27 5.37
CA SER A 482 29.55 13.89 5.76
C SER A 482 29.74 13.03 4.52
N GLY A 483 30.89 12.36 4.41
CA GLY A 483 31.15 11.53 3.23
C GLY A 483 31.24 12.32 1.92
N VAL A 484 31.62 13.60 1.95
CA VAL A 484 31.68 14.45 0.75
C VAL A 484 33.11 14.52 0.21
N GLN A 485 33.30 14.11 -1.03
CA GLN A 485 34.55 14.30 -1.76
C GLN A 485 34.66 15.77 -2.20
N GLY A 486 35.82 16.41 -1.95
CA GLY A 486 36.05 17.82 -2.26
C GLY A 486 35.46 18.83 -1.26
N ALA A 487 34.86 18.37 -0.16
CA ALA A 487 34.45 19.26 0.93
C ALA A 487 35.65 19.98 1.56
N PRO A 488 35.46 21.23 2.07
CA PRO A 488 36.49 21.92 2.83
C PRO A 488 36.85 21.12 4.10
N ALA A 489 38.11 21.20 4.53
CA ALA A 489 38.50 20.62 5.80
C ALA A 489 37.71 21.25 6.96
N THR A 490 37.42 20.47 8.00
CA THR A 490 36.68 20.99 9.15
C THR A 490 37.46 22.12 9.82
N ASN A 491 36.76 23.17 10.21
CA ASN A 491 37.31 24.28 10.97
C ASN A 491 36.35 24.77 12.07
N PHE A 492 35.41 23.92 12.50
CA PHE A 492 34.26 24.28 13.34
C PHE A 492 34.62 25.08 14.60
N ASP A 493 35.77 24.78 15.22
CA ASP A 493 36.25 25.52 16.41
C ASP A 493 36.54 27.02 16.14
N SER A 494 36.67 27.39 14.87
CA SER A 494 37.09 28.73 14.43
C SER A 494 36.30 29.28 13.24
N GLY A 495 35.37 28.50 12.69
CA GLY A 495 34.69 28.77 11.43
C GLY A 495 33.45 27.90 11.22
N PRO A 496 32.78 28.04 10.07
CA PRO A 496 31.45 27.48 9.87
C PRO A 496 31.43 26.04 9.35
N TYR A 497 32.58 25.37 9.17
CA TYR A 497 32.65 24.05 8.51
C TYR A 497 32.77 22.88 9.49
N THR A 498 31.76 22.04 9.50
CA THR A 498 31.78 20.70 10.12
C THR A 498 31.95 19.66 9.03
N THR A 499 33.10 18.99 8.97
CA THR A 499 33.38 18.01 7.90
C THR A 499 33.74 16.67 8.49
N LEU A 500 32.92 15.66 8.20
CA LEU A 500 33.14 14.27 8.53
C LEU A 500 33.56 13.50 7.28
N ASP A 501 34.60 12.67 7.40
CA ASP A 501 35.12 11.89 6.27
C ASP A 501 34.10 10.92 5.67
N ASN A 502 33.17 10.43 6.49
CA ASN A 502 32.18 9.44 6.11
C ASN A 502 30.83 9.75 6.76
N THR A 503 29.75 9.40 6.08
CA THR A 503 28.42 9.23 6.70
C THR A 503 28.39 7.85 7.36
N PRO A 504 28.19 7.73 8.68
CA PRO A 504 28.29 6.44 9.38
C PRO A 504 27.38 5.35 8.79
N VAL A 505 26.12 5.71 8.54
CA VAL A 505 25.16 4.88 7.83
C VAL A 505 24.26 5.77 6.98
N SER A 506 24.06 5.39 5.73
CA SER A 506 23.09 6.03 4.85
C SER A 506 22.45 4.98 3.94
N ARG A 507 21.28 5.30 3.39
CA ARG A 507 20.64 4.53 2.33
C ARG A 507 20.02 5.55 1.40
N GLU A 508 20.34 5.50 0.11
CA GLU A 508 19.76 6.46 -0.82
C GLU A 508 18.25 6.22 -0.96
N LYS A 509 17.53 7.32 -1.20
CA LYS A 509 16.06 7.32 -1.26
C LYS A 509 15.60 6.43 -2.43
N PRO A 510 14.52 5.63 -2.25
CA PRO A 510 13.88 4.98 -3.38
C PRO A 510 13.38 6.00 -4.42
N PHE A 511 13.49 5.66 -5.70
CA PHE A 511 13.05 6.52 -6.79
C PHE A 511 12.42 5.70 -7.93
N LEU A 512 11.48 6.34 -8.64
CA LEU A 512 10.84 5.77 -9.81
C LEU A 512 11.77 5.90 -11.03
N TYR A 513 11.89 4.84 -11.82
CA TYR A 513 12.65 4.84 -13.07
C TYR A 513 11.99 3.94 -14.13
N LEU A 514 12.50 4.02 -15.36
CA LEU A 514 12.10 3.16 -16.47
C LEU A 514 13.16 2.08 -16.73
N ASP A 515 12.72 0.83 -16.71
CA ASP A 515 13.45 -0.31 -17.28
C ASP A 515 12.86 -0.61 -18.67
N GLY A 516 13.50 -0.07 -19.72
CA GLY A 516 12.90 0.03 -21.04
C GLY A 516 11.65 0.93 -21.03
N SER A 517 10.48 0.33 -21.20
CA SER A 517 9.18 1.02 -21.11
C SER A 517 8.41 0.74 -19.82
N THR A 518 8.98 -0.05 -18.91
CA THR A 518 8.28 -0.51 -17.69
C THR A 518 8.70 0.35 -16.50
N TYR A 519 7.74 0.91 -15.79
CA TYR A 519 8.00 1.61 -14.53
C TYR A 519 8.41 0.62 -13.44
N LYS A 520 9.48 0.99 -12.73
CA LYS A 520 9.96 0.30 -11.54
C LYS A 520 10.39 1.32 -10.49
N VAL A 521 10.37 0.92 -9.22
CA VAL A 521 10.98 1.68 -8.14
C VAL A 521 12.31 1.02 -7.80
N PHE A 522 13.41 1.76 -7.99
CA PHE A 522 14.72 1.31 -7.53
C PHE A 522 14.83 1.58 -6.02
N VAL A 523 15.28 0.57 -5.27
CA VAL A 523 15.45 0.61 -3.81
C VAL A 523 16.94 0.43 -3.52
N PRO A 524 17.69 1.53 -3.33
CA PRO A 524 19.12 1.47 -3.04
C PRO A 524 19.42 0.68 -1.75
N SER A 525 20.55 -0.03 -1.76
CA SER A 525 21.06 -0.73 -0.58
C SER A 525 21.63 0.26 0.44
N LYS A 526 21.59 -0.12 1.71
CA LYS A 526 22.28 0.59 2.79
C LYS A 526 23.79 0.63 2.52
N ARG A 527 24.43 1.76 2.79
CA ARG A 527 25.88 1.95 2.83
C ARG A 527 26.30 2.28 4.26
N THR A 528 27.44 1.74 4.67
CA THR A 528 28.09 2.05 5.94
C THR A 528 29.41 2.76 5.68
N ASN A 529 29.76 3.77 6.48
CA ASN A 529 30.90 4.64 6.25
C ASN A 529 30.92 5.20 4.82
N ALA A 530 29.76 5.68 4.39
CA ALA A 530 29.51 6.10 3.04
C ALA A 530 30.33 7.35 2.69
N ARG A 531 30.89 7.40 1.47
CA ARG A 531 31.66 8.55 0.96
C ARG A 531 31.56 8.61 -0.56
N GLY A 532 31.30 9.79 -1.09
CA GLY A 532 31.03 10.00 -2.51
C GLY A 532 29.69 9.40 -2.95
N VAL A 533 29.38 9.64 -4.22
CA VAL A 533 28.13 9.19 -4.86
C VAL A 533 28.03 7.67 -4.91
N SER A 534 26.80 7.18 -4.99
CA SER A 534 26.45 5.77 -5.10
C SER A 534 26.40 5.26 -6.54
N TRP A 535 26.40 6.14 -7.54
CA TRP A 535 26.21 5.85 -8.96
C TRP A 535 27.53 6.00 -9.76
N PRO A 536 27.65 5.37 -10.95
CA PRO A 536 26.62 4.68 -11.74
C PRO A 536 26.27 3.25 -11.26
N ASN A 537 27.10 2.64 -10.43
CA ASN A 537 26.94 1.24 -10.03
C ASN A 537 26.24 1.11 -8.66
N THR A 538 25.07 1.72 -8.51
CA THR A 538 24.34 1.72 -7.23
C THR A 538 23.83 0.32 -6.90
N PRO A 539 24.24 -0.30 -5.78
CA PRO A 539 23.68 -1.58 -5.35
C PRO A 539 22.24 -1.38 -4.87
N GLY A 540 21.33 -2.27 -5.22
CA GLY A 540 19.91 -2.16 -4.85
C GLY A 540 19.05 -3.18 -5.57
N THR A 541 17.75 -3.09 -5.36
CA THR A 541 16.74 -3.96 -5.98
C THR A 541 15.68 -3.11 -6.68
N SER A 542 15.17 -3.58 -7.82
CA SER A 542 14.08 -2.91 -8.53
C SER A 542 12.75 -3.63 -8.32
N LEU A 543 11.79 -2.92 -7.74
CA LEU A 543 10.43 -3.42 -7.56
C LEU A 543 9.55 -2.96 -8.74
N PRO A 544 8.87 -3.86 -9.45
CA PRO A 544 7.95 -3.46 -10.53
C PRO A 544 6.74 -2.69 -9.98
N LEU A 545 6.20 -1.77 -10.78
CA LEU A 545 5.10 -0.90 -10.34
C LEU A 545 3.81 -1.68 -10.02
N ASP A 546 3.63 -2.88 -10.58
CA ASP A 546 2.52 -3.79 -10.24
C ASP A 546 2.57 -4.31 -8.78
N GLN A 547 3.68 -4.10 -8.06
CA GLN A 547 3.79 -4.33 -6.62
C GLN A 547 3.47 -3.08 -5.78
N PHE A 548 2.99 -1.99 -6.39
CA PHE A 548 2.61 -0.76 -5.70
C PHE A 548 1.15 -0.45 -5.95
N TYR A 549 0.39 -0.17 -4.89
CA TYR A 549 -0.85 0.56 -5.05
C TYR A 549 -0.52 2.02 -5.40
N VAL A 550 -0.91 2.44 -6.61
CA VAL A 550 -0.76 3.82 -7.08
C VAL A 550 -1.91 4.65 -6.51
N VAL A 551 -1.63 5.33 -5.40
CA VAL A 551 -2.62 6.13 -4.67
C VAL A 551 -2.89 7.42 -5.42
N LYS A 552 -4.17 7.70 -5.69
CA LYS A 552 -4.65 8.90 -6.39
C LYS A 552 -5.71 9.62 -5.57
N PRO A 553 -5.94 10.93 -5.78
CA PRO A 553 -7.01 11.66 -5.10
C PRO A 553 -8.34 10.90 -5.18
N GLY A 554 -9.03 10.77 -4.04
CA GLY A 554 -10.24 9.96 -3.88
C GLY A 554 -10.01 8.58 -3.27
N ALA A 555 -8.77 8.09 -3.17
CA ALA A 555 -8.45 6.91 -2.37
C ALA A 555 -8.71 7.16 -0.88
N THR A 556 -9.31 6.18 -0.20
CA THR A 556 -9.56 6.24 1.24
C THR A 556 -8.43 5.57 2.01
N ALA A 557 -8.26 5.95 3.28
CA ALA A 557 -7.31 5.29 4.18
C ALA A 557 -7.63 3.79 4.35
N ALA A 558 -8.90 3.39 4.30
CA ALA A 558 -9.31 1.98 4.27
C ALA A 558 -8.71 1.23 3.06
N THR A 559 -8.81 1.78 1.85
CA THR A 559 -8.25 1.18 0.63
C THR A 559 -6.72 1.12 0.69
N ILE A 560 -6.08 2.15 1.22
CA ILE A 560 -4.62 2.17 1.41
C ILE A 560 -4.18 1.06 2.37
N ASN A 561 -4.85 0.91 3.52
CA ASN A 561 -4.58 -0.16 4.47
C ASN A 561 -4.86 -1.55 3.88
N ALA A 562 -5.92 -1.69 3.08
CA ALA A 562 -6.21 -2.95 2.38
C ALA A 562 -5.09 -3.32 1.40
N ALA A 563 -4.52 -2.35 0.67
CA ALA A 563 -3.37 -2.59 -0.21
C ALA A 563 -2.13 -3.07 0.57
N LEU A 564 -1.83 -2.43 1.70
CA LEU A 564 -0.73 -2.82 2.57
C LEU A 564 -0.91 -4.25 3.10
N ALA A 565 -2.12 -4.58 3.56
CA ALA A 565 -2.47 -5.92 4.04
C ALA A 565 -2.37 -6.99 2.94
N GLN A 566 -2.61 -6.62 1.67
CA GLN A 566 -2.47 -7.51 0.51
C GLN A 566 -1.03 -7.75 0.05
N GLY A 567 -0.05 -7.06 0.66
CA GLY A 567 1.36 -7.22 0.27
C GLY A 567 1.86 -6.15 -0.71
N LEU A 568 1.04 -5.15 -1.08
CA LEU A 568 1.50 -4.05 -1.93
C LEU A 568 2.31 -3.01 -1.16
N ASN A 569 3.21 -2.35 -1.89
CA ASN A 569 3.83 -1.09 -1.50
C ASN A 569 2.91 0.09 -1.87
N LEU A 570 3.28 1.31 -1.49
CA LEU A 570 2.49 2.50 -1.78
C LEU A 570 3.28 3.50 -2.63
N LEU A 571 2.67 3.98 -3.72
CA LEU A 571 3.15 5.11 -4.50
C LEU A 571 2.08 6.20 -4.49
N PHE A 572 2.26 7.24 -3.68
CA PHE A 572 1.37 8.39 -3.66
C PHE A 572 1.67 9.32 -4.84
N THR A 573 0.72 9.45 -5.75
CA THR A 573 0.80 10.43 -6.84
C THR A 573 0.60 11.86 -6.29
N PRO A 574 0.97 12.91 -7.02
CA PRO A 574 0.86 14.28 -6.51
C PRO A 574 -0.59 14.66 -6.21
N GLY A 575 -0.89 14.93 -4.94
CA GLY A 575 -2.22 15.27 -4.45
C GLY A 575 -2.24 15.54 -2.95
N VAL A 576 -3.40 15.98 -2.45
CA VAL A 576 -3.69 16.13 -1.02
C VAL A 576 -4.71 15.06 -0.63
N TYR A 577 -4.37 14.26 0.37
CA TYR A 577 -5.07 13.04 0.77
C TYR A 577 -5.58 13.18 2.20
N HIS A 578 -6.90 13.28 2.33
CA HIS A 578 -7.56 13.31 3.63
C HIS A 578 -7.74 11.90 4.19
N LEU A 579 -7.42 11.71 5.46
CA LEU A 579 -7.40 10.42 6.13
C LEU A 579 -8.39 10.42 7.30
N ASP A 580 -9.40 9.56 7.24
CA ASP A 580 -10.39 9.34 8.30
C ASP A 580 -9.95 8.26 9.31
N GLN A 581 -8.87 7.55 9.02
CA GLN A 581 -8.20 6.59 9.88
C GLN A 581 -6.70 6.55 9.59
N THR A 582 -5.91 6.05 10.54
CA THR A 582 -4.46 5.95 10.42
C THR A 582 -4.04 4.91 9.37
N ILE A 583 -3.02 5.25 8.56
CA ILE A 583 -2.37 4.29 7.67
C ILE A 583 -1.41 3.41 8.50
N ASN A 584 -1.55 2.09 8.43
CA ASN A 584 -0.77 1.14 9.22
C ASN A 584 0.19 0.34 8.34
N VAL A 585 1.48 0.68 8.40
CA VAL A 585 2.55 -0.03 7.69
C VAL A 585 3.13 -1.10 8.60
N THR A 586 2.64 -2.33 8.46
CA THR A 586 2.99 -3.45 9.37
C THR A 586 3.95 -4.46 8.75
N ARG A 587 4.15 -4.43 7.43
CA ARG A 587 4.98 -5.38 6.70
C ARG A 587 6.41 -4.86 6.56
N ALA A 588 7.39 -5.67 6.94
CA ALA A 588 8.81 -5.39 6.71
C ALA A 588 9.09 -5.09 5.23
N ASN A 589 10.11 -4.26 4.98
CA ASN A 589 10.55 -3.84 3.65
C ASN A 589 9.53 -3.07 2.80
N THR A 590 8.38 -2.68 3.35
CA THR A 590 7.40 -1.86 2.63
C THR A 590 8.02 -0.53 2.19
N VAL A 591 7.81 -0.17 0.93
CA VAL A 591 8.14 1.14 0.38
C VAL A 591 6.88 2.00 0.33
N VAL A 592 6.96 3.19 0.90
CA VAL A 592 5.96 4.25 0.78
C VAL A 592 6.64 5.45 0.15
N LEU A 593 6.39 5.66 -1.14
CA LEU A 593 7.01 6.71 -1.94
C LEU A 593 5.96 7.75 -2.36
N GLY A 594 6.20 9.02 -2.09
CA GLY A 594 5.42 10.14 -2.58
C GLY A 594 6.08 10.82 -3.78
N LEU A 595 5.26 11.23 -4.75
CA LEU A 595 5.65 12.05 -5.89
C LEU A 595 5.07 13.46 -5.73
N GLY A 596 5.80 14.47 -6.20
CA GLY A 596 5.28 15.85 -6.27
C GLY A 596 4.76 16.40 -4.95
N LEU A 597 5.44 16.10 -3.83
CA LEU A 597 5.05 16.49 -2.47
C LEU A 597 3.63 16.03 -2.09
N ALA A 598 3.30 14.78 -2.43
CA ALA A 598 2.07 14.13 -1.98
C ALA A 598 1.84 14.37 -0.48
N THR A 599 0.66 14.89 -0.16
CA THR A 599 0.36 15.44 1.17
C THR A 599 -0.70 14.62 1.87
N LEU A 600 -0.41 14.13 3.08
CA LEU A 600 -1.36 13.42 3.94
C LEU A 600 -1.93 14.38 4.99
N VAL A 601 -3.25 14.45 5.10
CA VAL A 601 -3.97 15.28 6.06
C VAL A 601 -4.82 14.37 6.94
N PRO A 602 -4.45 14.13 8.21
CA PRO A 602 -5.30 13.38 9.12
C PRO A 602 -6.49 14.23 9.57
N ASP A 603 -7.69 13.71 9.36
CA ASP A 603 -8.93 14.33 9.81
C ASP A 603 -9.35 13.81 11.18
N ASN A 604 -10.24 14.52 11.87
CA ASN A 604 -10.87 14.07 13.10
C ASN A 604 -9.91 13.68 14.25
N GLY A 605 -8.66 14.17 14.21
CA GLY A 605 -7.66 13.92 15.24
C GLY A 605 -7.03 12.53 15.19
N VAL A 606 -7.19 11.80 14.07
CA VAL A 606 -6.43 10.57 13.86
C VAL A 606 -4.96 10.88 13.63
N ASP A 607 -4.10 9.87 13.75
CA ASP A 607 -2.70 9.97 13.33
C ASP A 607 -2.61 9.69 11.83
N ALA A 608 -1.66 10.31 11.11
CA ALA A 608 -1.57 10.10 9.66
C ALA A 608 -1.05 8.70 9.32
N MET A 609 0.01 8.25 9.99
CA MET A 609 0.63 6.96 9.71
C MET A 609 1.37 6.38 10.92
N HIS A 610 1.22 5.08 11.13
CA HIS A 610 2.03 4.28 12.05
C HIS A 610 2.82 3.22 11.27
N VAL A 611 4.09 3.07 11.60
CA VAL A 611 4.95 1.98 11.14
C VAL A 611 5.19 1.04 12.34
N SER A 612 4.92 -0.26 12.18
CA SER A 612 5.22 -1.26 13.21
C SER A 612 6.73 -1.43 13.41
N ASP A 613 7.11 -2.08 14.51
CA ASP A 613 8.52 -2.40 14.81
C ASP A 613 9.05 -3.52 13.91
N VAL A 614 9.28 -3.19 12.63
CA VAL A 614 9.68 -4.12 11.58
C VAL A 614 10.83 -3.58 10.74
N ASP A 615 11.63 -4.50 10.20
CA ASP A 615 12.79 -4.18 9.37
C ASP A 615 12.42 -3.37 8.11
N GLY A 616 13.29 -2.41 7.81
CA GLY A 616 13.51 -1.99 6.44
C GLY A 616 12.37 -1.23 5.79
N VAL A 617 11.42 -0.65 6.51
CA VAL A 617 10.42 0.22 5.88
C VAL A 617 11.11 1.46 5.29
N LYS A 618 10.67 1.91 4.12
CA LYS A 618 11.18 3.13 3.48
C LYS A 618 10.03 4.12 3.29
N LEU A 619 10.04 5.20 4.07
CA LEU A 619 9.13 6.33 3.88
C LEU A 619 9.88 7.43 3.15
N ALA A 620 9.34 7.88 2.01
CA ALA A 620 10.04 8.77 1.11
C ALA A 620 9.11 9.82 0.46
N GLY A 621 9.46 11.11 0.51
CA GLY A 621 8.85 12.15 -0.33
C GLY A 621 7.40 12.53 0.03
N LEU A 622 7.06 12.59 1.32
CA LEU A 622 5.72 12.91 1.81
C LEU A 622 5.70 14.24 2.57
N LEU A 623 4.61 14.98 2.45
CA LEU A 623 4.26 16.04 3.40
C LEU A 623 3.13 15.53 4.30
N ILE A 624 3.28 15.60 5.61
CA ILE A 624 2.20 15.34 6.58
C ILE A 624 1.74 16.68 7.12
N ASP A 625 0.52 17.08 6.77
CA ASP A 625 -0.05 18.37 7.09
C ASP A 625 -1.16 18.19 8.12
N ALA A 626 -0.98 18.74 9.32
CA ALA A 626 -1.88 18.49 10.44
C ALA A 626 -3.29 19.02 10.17
N GLY A 627 -4.31 18.20 10.46
CA GLY A 627 -5.70 18.63 10.43
C GLY A 627 -6.03 19.62 11.54
N SER A 628 -7.22 20.22 11.43
CA SER A 628 -7.71 21.23 12.40
C SER A 628 -8.06 20.65 13.77
N VAL A 629 -8.25 19.34 13.86
CA VAL A 629 -8.46 18.59 15.10
C VAL A 629 -7.13 17.98 15.53
N ASN A 630 -6.78 18.14 16.81
CA ASN A 630 -5.48 17.72 17.34
C ASN A 630 -5.26 16.20 17.22
N SER A 631 -4.29 15.79 16.42
CA SER A 631 -3.73 14.44 16.43
C SER A 631 -2.81 14.24 17.64
N ASP A 632 -2.74 13.03 18.19
CA ASP A 632 -1.77 12.74 19.24
C ASP A 632 -0.35 12.66 18.65
N THR A 633 -0.18 11.92 17.56
CA THR A 633 1.10 11.77 16.86
C THR A 633 0.92 11.75 15.34
N LEU A 634 1.47 12.71 14.58
CA LEU A 634 1.27 12.67 13.12
C LEU A 634 1.92 11.44 12.45
N LEU A 635 3.18 11.13 12.78
CA LEU A 635 3.89 9.93 12.32
C LEU A 635 4.56 9.20 13.49
N ARG A 636 4.31 7.89 13.61
CA ARG A 636 4.99 7.02 14.58
C ARG A 636 5.80 5.93 13.86
N ILE A 637 7.07 5.77 14.24
CA ILE A 637 7.95 4.69 13.78
C ILE A 637 8.24 3.75 14.95
N GLY A 638 7.76 2.52 14.88
CA GLY A 638 7.83 1.55 15.98
C GLY A 638 6.73 1.74 17.01
N ASP A 639 6.30 0.63 17.61
CA ASP A 639 5.31 0.67 18.70
C ASP A 639 5.94 1.19 20.00
N PRO A 640 5.16 1.81 20.91
CA PRO A 640 5.69 2.24 22.20
C PRO A 640 6.33 1.07 22.96
N GLY A 641 7.59 1.24 23.36
CA GLY A 641 8.37 0.17 24.01
C GLY A 641 9.07 -0.78 23.03
N ALA A 642 9.11 -0.46 21.74
CA ALA A 642 10.00 -1.08 20.76
C ALA A 642 11.43 -1.19 21.29
N SER A 643 12.08 -2.32 21.01
CA SER A 643 13.44 -2.63 21.46
C SER A 643 14.16 -3.64 20.54
N ALA A 644 13.58 -3.93 19.37
CA ALA A 644 14.22 -4.78 18.38
C ALA A 644 15.36 -4.01 17.70
N ASP A 645 16.52 -4.65 17.57
CA ASP A 645 17.65 -4.14 16.78
C ASP A 645 17.34 -4.27 15.29
N HIS A 646 17.43 -3.16 14.56
CA HIS A 646 17.20 -3.10 13.12
C HIS A 646 18.46 -2.67 12.35
N SER A 647 19.63 -2.64 13.00
CA SER A 647 20.89 -2.13 12.43
C SER A 647 21.27 -2.74 11.08
N ALA A 648 20.90 -4.01 10.82
CA ALA A 648 21.13 -4.68 9.55
C ALA A 648 20.30 -4.09 8.40
N ASN A 649 19.01 -3.81 8.65
CA ASN A 649 18.06 -3.30 7.67
C ASN A 649 17.12 -2.28 8.32
N PRO A 650 17.61 -1.08 8.65
CA PRO A 650 16.85 -0.12 9.43
C PRO A 650 15.68 0.44 8.63
N THR A 651 14.65 0.92 9.31
CA THR A 651 13.63 1.78 8.70
C THR A 651 14.25 3.13 8.33
N THR A 652 13.88 3.72 7.18
CA THR A 652 14.32 5.06 6.76
C THR A 652 13.15 6.02 6.57
N VAL A 653 13.37 7.26 6.96
CA VAL A 653 12.46 8.40 6.73
C VAL A 653 13.23 9.45 5.94
N GLN A 654 12.82 9.70 4.70
CA GLN A 654 13.60 10.50 3.74
C GLN A 654 12.71 11.51 3.03
N ASP A 655 13.01 12.79 3.13
CA ASP A 655 12.16 13.84 2.56
C ASP A 655 10.70 13.72 3.04
N VAL A 656 10.53 13.35 4.31
CA VAL A 656 9.23 13.37 4.99
C VAL A 656 9.17 14.64 5.81
N PHE A 657 8.22 15.51 5.47
CA PHE A 657 8.08 16.84 6.02
C PHE A 657 6.78 16.94 6.82
N PHE A 658 6.74 17.85 7.78
CA PHE A 658 5.56 18.10 8.60
C PHE A 658 5.21 19.58 8.59
N ARG A 659 3.92 19.85 8.43
CA ARG A 659 3.36 21.18 8.58
C ARG A 659 2.25 21.16 9.63
N ILE A 660 2.30 22.12 10.54
CA ILE A 660 1.28 22.29 11.60
C ILE A 660 0.80 23.74 11.53
N GLY A 661 -0.27 23.96 10.77
CA GLY A 661 -0.83 25.28 10.46
C GLY A 661 -0.33 25.89 9.14
N GLY A 662 -0.61 27.17 8.91
CA GLY A 662 -0.25 27.88 7.69
C GLY A 662 -1.37 27.85 6.65
N ALA A 663 -1.76 26.65 6.18
CA ALA A 663 -2.89 26.47 5.26
C ALA A 663 -4.26 26.35 5.97
N GLY A 664 -4.47 27.14 7.03
CA GLY A 664 -5.54 26.95 8.02
C GLY A 664 -5.00 26.49 9.39
N PRO A 665 -5.87 26.28 10.39
CA PRO A 665 -5.45 25.75 11.69
C PRO A 665 -5.02 24.29 11.54
N GLY A 666 -3.87 23.94 12.10
CA GLY A 666 -3.37 22.57 12.22
C GLY A 666 -2.89 22.31 13.64
N LEU A 667 -3.20 21.15 14.22
CA LEU A 667 -2.89 20.82 15.61
C LEU A 667 -2.34 19.40 15.73
N ALA A 668 -1.26 19.23 16.49
CA ALA A 668 -0.74 17.93 16.89
C ALA A 668 0.03 18.05 18.21
N THR A 669 -0.03 17.03 19.07
CA THR A 669 0.79 16.95 20.28
C THR A 669 2.23 16.61 19.92
N ASN A 670 2.42 15.55 19.14
CA ASN A 670 3.70 15.12 18.60
C ASN A 670 3.62 15.07 17.07
N SER A 671 4.65 15.53 16.37
CA SER A 671 4.69 15.41 14.91
C SER A 671 5.35 14.11 14.48
N LEU A 672 6.49 13.77 15.07
CA LEU A 672 7.23 12.54 14.78
C LEU A 672 7.65 11.89 16.10
N VAL A 673 7.30 10.63 16.28
CA VAL A 673 7.79 9.78 17.37
C VAL A 673 8.55 8.61 16.75
N VAL A 674 9.81 8.43 17.15
CA VAL A 674 10.67 7.33 16.69
C VAL A 674 10.99 6.45 17.89
N ASN A 675 10.39 5.27 17.92
CA ASN A 675 10.58 4.23 18.93
C ASN A 675 11.51 3.12 18.43
N SER A 676 11.42 2.73 17.15
CA SER A 676 12.27 1.67 16.60
C SER A 676 13.74 2.08 16.60
N ASP A 677 14.59 1.21 17.14
CA ASP A 677 16.03 1.37 17.13
C ASP A 677 16.57 1.42 15.69
N ASP A 678 17.74 2.03 15.52
CA ASP A 678 18.48 2.16 14.25
C ASP A 678 17.79 2.93 13.11
N THR A 679 16.59 3.47 13.33
CA THR A 679 15.86 4.27 12.33
C THR A 679 16.74 5.41 11.80
N ILE A 680 16.86 5.49 10.47
CA ILE A 680 17.62 6.55 9.80
C ILE A 680 16.66 7.66 9.38
N ILE A 681 16.79 8.84 10.00
CA ILE A 681 16.12 10.06 9.55
C ILE A 681 17.07 10.84 8.64
N ASP A 682 16.84 10.74 7.34
CA ASP A 682 17.70 11.31 6.30
C ASP A 682 16.98 12.41 5.53
N HIS A 683 17.04 13.62 6.08
CA HIS A 683 16.29 14.83 5.71
C HIS A 683 14.81 14.79 6.13
N THR A 684 14.48 15.64 7.11
CA THR A 684 13.12 15.97 7.52
C THR A 684 13.05 17.46 7.87
N TRP A 685 11.85 18.03 7.81
CA TRP A 685 11.57 19.36 8.33
C TRP A 685 10.25 19.30 9.09
N ILE A 686 10.30 19.54 10.39
CA ILE A 686 9.14 19.48 11.28
C ILE A 686 8.76 20.92 11.66
N TRP A 687 7.80 21.48 10.93
CA TRP A 687 7.51 22.91 10.98
C TRP A 687 6.13 23.20 11.56
N ARG A 688 6.12 23.74 12.78
CA ARG A 688 4.96 24.47 13.30
C ARG A 688 4.94 25.84 12.65
N ALA A 689 3.86 26.14 11.95
CA ALA A 689 3.78 27.31 11.10
C ALA A 689 4.02 28.61 11.87
N ASP A 690 4.96 29.42 11.38
CA ASP A 690 5.21 30.78 11.86
C ASP A 690 4.47 31.85 11.05
N HIS A 691 3.94 31.49 9.87
CA HIS A 691 3.11 32.32 8.99
C HIS A 691 2.08 31.45 8.25
N GLY A 692 1.08 32.08 7.62
CA GLY A 692 -0.02 31.42 6.92
C GLY A 692 -0.81 32.40 6.07
#